data_AF-A0AAJ0BBR3-F1
#
_entry.id   AF-A0AAJ0BBR3-F1
#
_cell.length_a   1.000
_cell.length_b   1.000
_cell.length_c   1.000
_cell.angle_alpha   90.00
_cell.angle_beta   90.00
_cell.angle_gamma   90.00
#
_symmetry.space_group_name_H-M   'P 1'
#
loop_
_entity.id
_entity.type
_entity.pdbx_description
1 polymer ?
#
loop_
_entity_poly.entity_id
_entity_poly.type
_entity_poly.pdbx_seq_one_letter_code
_entity_poly.pdbx_strand_id
1 'polypeptide(L)'
;MRFHLPARSGLSQAITIATLLFSSLVLSLPAADHYANGSTIATVQTSDLQKREVPDFYLRILPLGASITWGMGSSDNNGYRKYLRDTLRQAGYKVNMVGNRNNGDMLDNDVEGTSGHHVSQVHAAALTATKYKPNIVLINAGTNDAREHDDIGEIGERMNALIDDLQREIPGVTILLSTILRSTNTEIMKNWLSVNIQYQHIAIHRRYALNQKVILVDFEKPGFDWNIPLSLLGDGIHPVNEGYERMAAAWYQGILEADRAGFLSAPAQTSFADDGSGQTSNTCDKVYGVSRGPIQTQAGSGLDDGLYTHNSASRGVRVMLYSYSSVNPFVFARLSADTDRHYIVEVTDRTETNGRYHTFYRPTTAGSWEVPGVDFLVPDGCIRRGVRWHDTNADGRDDMLCVSPNGDTYVTHNLALDSPMPPPVPMVFSGLWKRNEGYAQDRVHIADIDGDGRADYCVVQDNGDVRCWRNGGQGDMPEYWQPMGIVFKSKGMGDPLGVRFYDINGDGRDDWLWMDNTGLTHTYTNNRGCTKGNEGQGLTPNWRAATSNPTHAGLGIANIRDQIHFANVYDSPAAFGLSGRGDYVLFERGSQTAFGDYRYEVKVWQNLGSGGSKLKADGTRHCNMRSNLNGAEDLVWVHSTGYMRIYESKGGSFSTAPFWGPNYIIWDLTATRQMDRRDLHLADWDGDGLCDIIWVQPGGPVVDVWINKFGQNRNFNTWEYRHDVGPKNGVYCPKRGKGIFDLGVRFADLDGNGMADMICLEKNGHASGWLNTNGGKTLTWHQQFKFSEGKDRANLRFADVNGDGRADLLWIDKFNGDTTVWYNRGPIPASGSSFTWDPKGKLFQGAMQGSCTMYPDLDGNSRADMTAVDAVTNEATTWFNDCGGRGGDDHNTHTT
;
A
#
# COMPACT_ATOMS: atom_id res chain seq x y z
N MET A 1 42.43 -51.32 15.11
CA MET A 1 42.03 -52.03 13.87
C MET A 1 41.82 -50.92 12.84
N ARG A 2 42.52 -50.74 11.70
CA ARG A 2 43.20 -51.67 10.75
C ARG A 2 42.22 -52.75 10.23
N PHE A 3 42.04 -53.03 8.94
CA PHE A 3 42.93 -52.96 7.74
C PHE A 3 42.10 -52.69 6.44
N HIS A 4 42.55 -51.84 5.49
CA HIS A 4 43.12 -52.12 4.12
C HIS A 4 42.18 -52.33 2.90
N LEU A 5 42.76 -51.95 1.73
CA LEU A 5 42.41 -52.17 0.30
C LEU A 5 42.74 -53.64 -0.15
N PRO A 6 42.57 -54.16 -1.41
CA PRO A 6 42.67 -53.45 -2.72
C PRO A 6 41.95 -53.97 -4.03
N ALA A 7 42.03 -53.11 -5.07
CA ALA A 7 42.29 -53.28 -6.52
C ALA A 7 41.85 -54.50 -7.42
N ARG A 8 41.12 -54.15 -8.52
CA ARG A 8 41.28 -54.47 -9.98
C ARG A 8 41.73 -55.87 -10.51
N SER A 9 40.94 -56.44 -11.44
CA SER A 9 41.28 -56.93 -12.82
C SER A 9 40.17 -57.88 -13.36
N GLY A 10 39.95 -58.16 -14.66
CA GLY A 10 40.45 -57.59 -15.94
C GLY A 10 39.90 -58.31 -17.21
N LEU A 11 39.93 -57.61 -18.36
CA LEU A 11 40.08 -58.06 -19.79
C LEU A 11 39.51 -59.40 -20.37
N SER A 12 38.75 -59.31 -21.48
CA SER A 12 38.98 -59.99 -22.80
C SER A 12 37.95 -59.50 -23.86
N GLN A 13 38.31 -59.08 -25.11
CA GLN A 13 38.33 -59.82 -26.41
C GLN A 13 36.99 -60.52 -26.81
N ALA A 14 36.50 -60.64 -28.06
CA ALA A 14 36.93 -60.37 -29.46
C ALA A 14 35.66 -60.38 -30.41
N ILE A 15 35.59 -60.23 -31.76
CA ILE A 15 36.53 -60.00 -32.90
C ILE A 15 35.78 -59.41 -34.16
N THR A 16 36.49 -58.64 -35.00
CA THR A 16 36.62 -58.53 -36.49
C THR A 16 35.68 -59.35 -37.43
N ILE A 17 35.29 -59.01 -38.69
CA ILE A 17 36.04 -58.71 -39.96
C ILE A 17 35.15 -58.03 -41.06
N ALA A 18 35.75 -57.10 -41.86
CA ALA A 18 35.58 -56.64 -43.29
C ALA A 18 34.27 -56.87 -44.12
N THR A 19 34.05 -56.44 -45.39
CA THR A 19 34.87 -55.95 -46.55
C THR A 19 33.89 -55.20 -47.52
N LEU A 20 34.05 -53.94 -47.96
CA LEU A 20 34.90 -53.35 -49.04
C LEU A 20 34.32 -53.41 -50.50
N LEU A 21 34.57 -52.35 -51.28
CA LEU A 21 34.34 -52.10 -52.74
C LEU A 21 32.95 -51.57 -53.20
N PHE A 22 32.85 -50.96 -54.40
CA PHE A 22 33.30 -49.61 -54.84
C PHE A 22 32.72 -49.28 -56.24
N SER A 23 32.23 -48.05 -56.45
CA SER A 23 31.89 -47.50 -57.79
C SER A 23 31.77 -45.97 -57.74
N SER A 24 32.12 -45.23 -58.80
CA SER A 24 32.23 -43.75 -58.74
C SER A 24 32.22 -43.02 -60.09
N LEU A 25 31.44 -41.92 -60.19
CA LEU A 25 31.59 -40.78 -61.12
C LEU A 25 31.14 -39.52 -60.33
N VAL A 26 31.97 -38.50 -60.01
CA VAL A 26 32.62 -37.45 -60.87
C VAL A 26 31.56 -36.43 -61.37
N LEU A 27 31.66 -35.09 -61.21
CA LEU A 27 32.76 -34.11 -60.97
C LEU A 27 32.60 -33.36 -59.60
N SER A 28 33.63 -32.87 -58.86
CA SER A 28 34.63 -31.78 -59.10
C SER A 28 34.02 -30.35 -59.02
N LEU A 29 34.53 -29.29 -58.35
CA LEU A 29 35.84 -28.87 -57.75
C LEU A 29 35.57 -27.69 -56.74
N PRO A 30 36.54 -27.06 -56.03
CA PRO A 30 37.88 -27.48 -55.55
C PRO A 30 38.07 -27.27 -54.01
N ALA A 31 39.23 -27.62 -53.43
CA ALA A 31 39.62 -27.25 -52.05
C ALA A 31 41.15 -27.20 -51.82
N ALA A 32 41.61 -26.29 -50.96
CA ALA A 32 42.95 -26.17 -50.33
C ALA A 32 42.86 -25.04 -49.26
N ASP A 33 43.60 -25.01 -48.13
CA ASP A 33 44.70 -25.89 -47.71
C ASP A 33 44.83 -26.04 -46.16
N HIS A 34 45.73 -26.96 -45.75
CA HIS A 34 46.17 -27.37 -44.40
C HIS A 34 46.28 -26.28 -43.26
N TYR A 35 46.21 -26.59 -41.96
CA TYR A 35 47.01 -27.58 -41.18
C TYR A 35 46.34 -28.07 -39.88
N ALA A 36 46.91 -29.11 -39.24
CA ALA A 36 46.35 -29.80 -38.06
C ALA A 36 47.25 -29.75 -36.81
N ASN A 37 46.67 -29.99 -35.61
CA ASN A 37 47.40 -30.61 -34.48
C ASN A 37 46.51 -31.10 -33.30
N GLY A 38 47.01 -32.10 -32.56
CA GLY A 38 46.79 -32.26 -31.11
C GLY A 38 45.47 -32.86 -30.59
N SER A 39 45.37 -34.19 -30.54
CA SER A 39 44.29 -34.89 -29.81
C SER A 39 44.51 -34.91 -28.29
N THR A 40 43.42 -34.80 -27.51
CA THR A 40 43.34 -35.38 -26.16
C THR A 40 42.08 -36.25 -26.05
N ILE A 41 42.16 -37.33 -25.26
CA ILE A 41 41.09 -38.33 -25.17
C ILE A 41 40.15 -37.97 -24.01
N ALA A 42 38.87 -37.75 -24.33
CA ALA A 42 37.80 -37.70 -23.35
C ALA A 42 37.01 -39.02 -23.34
N THR A 43 36.50 -39.38 -22.17
CA THR A 43 35.62 -40.53 -21.93
C THR A 43 34.38 -40.55 -22.82
N VAL A 44 33.86 -41.75 -23.09
CA VAL A 44 32.51 -41.94 -23.64
C VAL A 44 31.51 -41.19 -22.74
N GLN A 45 30.97 -40.08 -23.23
CA GLN A 45 29.74 -39.54 -22.68
C GLN A 45 28.61 -40.50 -23.05
N THR A 46 27.76 -40.80 -22.07
CA THR A 46 26.36 -41.09 -22.37
C THR A 46 25.82 -39.99 -23.26
N SER A 47 25.10 -40.35 -24.32
CA SER A 47 24.35 -39.35 -25.09
C SER A 47 23.23 -38.82 -24.21
N ASP A 48 23.52 -37.75 -23.46
CA ASP A 48 22.49 -36.97 -22.79
C ASP A 48 21.47 -36.58 -23.85
N LEU A 49 20.23 -37.01 -23.64
CA LEU A 49 19.08 -36.52 -24.38
C LEU A 49 18.86 -35.07 -23.92
N GLN A 50 19.69 -34.15 -24.43
CA GLN A 50 19.49 -32.73 -24.26
C GLN A 50 18.06 -32.42 -24.70
N LYS A 51 17.21 -32.06 -23.73
CA LYS A 51 15.86 -31.59 -24.00
C LYS A 51 15.98 -30.43 -24.98
N ARG A 52 15.49 -30.60 -26.20
CA ARG A 52 15.50 -29.55 -27.24
C ARG A 52 15.02 -28.26 -26.60
N GLU A 53 15.86 -27.23 -26.66
CA GLU A 53 15.49 -25.91 -26.17
C GLU A 53 14.24 -25.45 -26.91
N VAL A 54 13.21 -25.12 -26.15
CA VAL A 54 11.97 -24.56 -26.69
C VAL A 54 12.27 -23.15 -27.20
N PRO A 55 11.62 -22.68 -28.28
CA PRO A 55 11.95 -21.39 -28.87
C PRO A 55 11.69 -20.24 -27.89
N ASP A 56 12.67 -19.34 -27.74
CA ASP A 56 12.58 -18.21 -26.80
C ASP A 56 11.76 -17.02 -27.36
N PHE A 57 10.51 -17.31 -27.72
CA PHE A 57 9.51 -16.31 -28.12
C PHE A 57 8.11 -16.75 -27.68
N TYR A 58 7.18 -15.81 -27.61
CA TYR A 58 5.79 -16.12 -27.27
C TYR A 58 5.08 -16.90 -28.37
N LEU A 59 4.43 -17.99 -27.98
CA LEU A 59 3.34 -18.58 -28.73
C LEU A 59 2.11 -17.70 -28.51
N ARG A 60 1.89 -16.74 -29.41
CA ARG A 60 0.70 -15.91 -29.46
C ARG A 60 -0.38 -16.70 -30.20
N ILE A 61 -1.21 -17.39 -29.43
CA ILE A 61 -2.19 -18.37 -29.88
C ILE A 61 -3.55 -17.68 -30.03
N LEU A 62 -4.15 -17.76 -31.21
CA LEU A 62 -5.55 -17.42 -31.44
C LEU A 62 -6.41 -18.69 -31.40
N PRO A 63 -7.22 -18.92 -30.34
CA PRO A 63 -8.18 -20.01 -30.31
C PRO A 63 -9.45 -19.54 -31.06
N LEU A 64 -9.63 -20.04 -32.28
CA LEU A 64 -10.65 -19.60 -33.23
C LEU A 64 -11.74 -20.67 -33.41
N GLY A 65 -13.02 -20.28 -33.31
CA GLY A 65 -14.10 -21.24 -33.57
C GLY A 65 -15.47 -20.88 -33.02
N ALA A 66 -16.23 -21.92 -32.68
CA ALA A 66 -17.60 -21.82 -32.18
C ALA A 66 -17.70 -22.03 -30.65
N SER A 67 -18.81 -22.61 -30.17
CA SER A 67 -19.10 -22.87 -28.75
C SER A 67 -18.10 -23.82 -28.07
N ILE A 68 -17.49 -24.74 -28.82
CA ILE A 68 -16.46 -25.64 -28.31
C ILE A 68 -15.17 -24.84 -27.99
N THR A 69 -14.73 -23.97 -28.90
CA THR A 69 -13.60 -23.06 -28.66
C THR A 69 -13.90 -22.03 -27.56
N TRP A 70 -15.16 -21.58 -27.47
CA TRP A 70 -15.63 -20.73 -26.37
C TRP A 70 -15.48 -21.39 -24.99
N GLY A 71 -15.53 -22.72 -24.91
CA GLY A 71 -15.43 -23.49 -23.65
C GLY A 71 -16.79 -23.88 -23.05
N MET A 72 -17.88 -23.82 -23.83
CA MET A 72 -19.19 -24.26 -23.38
C MET A 72 -19.15 -25.73 -22.94
N GLY A 73 -19.72 -26.06 -21.78
CA GLY A 73 -19.73 -27.42 -21.24
C GLY A 73 -18.62 -27.74 -20.23
N SER A 74 -17.56 -26.91 -20.15
CA SER A 74 -16.63 -26.97 -19.01
C SER A 74 -17.18 -26.22 -17.79
N SER A 75 -16.84 -26.65 -16.58
CA SER A 75 -17.32 -26.03 -15.34
C SER A 75 -16.76 -24.62 -15.11
N ASP A 76 -15.60 -24.34 -15.68
CA ASP A 76 -14.81 -23.11 -15.56
C ASP A 76 -14.98 -22.17 -16.77
N ASN A 77 -15.68 -22.61 -17.82
CA ASN A 77 -15.81 -21.96 -19.13
C ASN A 77 -14.48 -21.72 -19.90
N ASN A 78 -13.34 -22.28 -19.45
CA ASN A 78 -12.06 -22.18 -20.16
C ASN A 78 -12.01 -23.09 -21.41
N GLY A 79 -12.73 -24.21 -21.37
CA GLY A 79 -12.60 -25.27 -22.38
C GLY A 79 -11.17 -25.84 -22.43
N TYR A 80 -10.68 -26.16 -23.63
CA TYR A 80 -9.32 -26.70 -23.80
C TYR A 80 -8.20 -25.68 -23.53
N ARG A 81 -8.51 -24.38 -23.43
CA ARG A 81 -7.50 -23.31 -23.46
C ARG A 81 -6.59 -23.33 -22.23
N LYS A 82 -7.13 -23.47 -21.02
CA LYS A 82 -6.33 -23.55 -19.78
C LYS A 82 -5.41 -24.77 -19.80
N TYR A 83 -5.96 -25.97 -19.99
CA TYR A 83 -5.18 -27.21 -20.09
C TYR A 83 -4.05 -27.13 -21.13
N LEU A 84 -4.32 -26.53 -22.30
CA LEU A 84 -3.32 -26.36 -23.35
C LEU A 84 -2.23 -25.34 -22.95
N ARG A 85 -2.63 -24.20 -22.39
CA ARG A 85 -1.71 -23.16 -21.89
C ARG A 85 -0.79 -23.75 -20.83
N ASP A 86 -1.34 -24.38 -19.81
CA ASP A 86 -0.59 -24.94 -18.67
C ASP A 86 0.40 -26.01 -19.14
N THR A 87 -0.02 -26.90 -20.06
CA THR A 87 0.86 -27.92 -20.66
C THR A 87 2.02 -27.28 -21.45
N LEU A 88 1.75 -26.21 -22.22
CA LEU A 88 2.79 -25.49 -22.97
C LEU A 88 3.76 -24.73 -22.02
N ARG A 89 3.23 -24.04 -21.00
CA ARG A 89 4.05 -23.34 -19.98
C ARG A 89 4.93 -24.33 -19.21
N GLN A 90 4.38 -25.48 -18.79
CA GLN A 90 5.11 -26.57 -18.12
C GLN A 90 6.18 -27.22 -19.03
N ALA A 91 5.92 -27.34 -20.33
CA ALA A 91 6.93 -27.78 -21.30
C ALA A 91 8.07 -26.76 -21.45
N GLY A 92 7.79 -25.47 -21.21
CA GLY A 92 8.74 -24.36 -21.15
C GLY A 92 8.43 -23.21 -22.10
N TYR A 93 7.38 -23.29 -22.92
CA TYR A 93 7.05 -22.25 -23.89
C TYR A 93 6.53 -20.98 -23.19
N LYS A 94 6.86 -19.82 -23.76
CA LYS A 94 6.15 -18.56 -23.49
C LYS A 94 4.81 -18.60 -24.24
N VAL A 95 3.69 -18.24 -23.62
CA VAL A 95 2.34 -18.37 -24.21
C VAL A 95 1.49 -17.15 -23.88
N ASN A 96 0.73 -16.69 -24.88
CA ASN A 96 -0.24 -15.58 -24.82
C ASN A 96 -1.48 -16.01 -25.62
N MET A 97 -2.68 -16.03 -25.03
CA MET A 97 -3.92 -16.23 -25.77
C MET A 97 -4.42 -14.89 -26.30
N VAL A 98 -4.97 -14.86 -27.52
CA VAL A 98 -5.51 -13.62 -28.12
C VAL A 98 -6.85 -13.85 -28.80
N GLY A 99 -7.67 -12.80 -28.81
CA GLY A 99 -8.97 -12.74 -29.48
C GLY A 99 -9.69 -11.43 -29.16
N ASN A 100 -10.79 -11.12 -29.84
CA ASN A 100 -11.60 -9.91 -29.53
C ASN A 100 -12.52 -10.08 -28.31
N ARG A 101 -12.51 -11.26 -27.67
CA ARG A 101 -13.40 -11.64 -26.58
C ARG A 101 -12.61 -12.36 -25.50
N ASN A 102 -13.22 -12.51 -24.34
CA ASN A 102 -12.74 -13.41 -23.30
C ASN A 102 -13.86 -14.25 -22.68
N ASN A 103 -13.51 -15.42 -22.15
CA ASN A 103 -14.43 -16.31 -21.44
C ASN A 103 -13.67 -17.27 -20.50
N GLY A 104 -14.26 -17.60 -19.36
CA GLY A 104 -13.66 -18.48 -18.35
C GLY A 104 -12.82 -17.77 -17.30
N ASP A 105 -12.37 -18.52 -16.29
CA ASP A 105 -11.72 -18.01 -15.08
C ASP A 105 -10.18 -17.99 -15.10
N MET A 106 -9.53 -18.53 -16.13
CA MET A 106 -8.08 -18.39 -16.34
C MET A 106 -7.67 -16.93 -16.54
N LEU A 107 -6.49 -16.51 -16.10
CA LEU A 107 -6.05 -15.11 -16.22
C LEU A 107 -5.83 -14.68 -17.69
N ASP A 108 -5.34 -15.60 -18.52
CA ASP A 108 -5.15 -15.44 -19.98
C ASP A 108 -6.38 -15.95 -20.76
N ASN A 109 -7.56 -15.40 -20.45
CA ASN A 109 -8.86 -15.91 -20.93
C ASN A 109 -9.34 -15.37 -22.29
N ASP A 110 -8.49 -14.69 -23.05
CA ASP A 110 -8.85 -14.18 -24.39
C ASP A 110 -9.11 -15.34 -25.39
N VAL A 111 -10.01 -15.12 -26.35
CA VAL A 111 -10.56 -16.14 -27.26
C VAL A 111 -11.28 -15.52 -28.47
N GLU A 112 -11.32 -16.20 -29.62
CA GLU A 112 -12.21 -15.86 -30.74
C GLU A 112 -13.20 -17.00 -31.02
N GLY A 113 -13.92 -17.37 -29.96
CA GLY A 113 -15.02 -18.33 -29.99
C GLY A 113 -16.37 -17.62 -30.06
N THR A 114 -17.29 -18.11 -30.88
CA THR A 114 -18.70 -17.65 -30.82
C THR A 114 -19.68 -18.81 -30.94
N SER A 115 -20.45 -19.05 -29.88
CA SER A 115 -21.52 -20.05 -29.87
C SER A 115 -22.50 -19.86 -31.03
N GLY A 116 -22.80 -20.95 -31.75
CA GLY A 116 -23.67 -20.94 -32.93
C GLY A 116 -23.01 -20.55 -34.26
N HIS A 117 -21.79 -20.01 -34.31
CA HIS A 117 -21.20 -19.58 -35.58
C HIS A 117 -20.89 -20.73 -36.56
N HIS A 118 -21.23 -20.50 -37.83
CA HIS A 118 -20.86 -21.30 -38.99
C HIS A 118 -19.47 -20.91 -39.53
N VAL A 119 -18.86 -21.71 -40.42
CA VAL A 119 -17.51 -21.44 -40.96
C VAL A 119 -17.38 -20.02 -41.54
N SER A 120 -18.37 -19.53 -42.31
CA SER A 120 -18.39 -18.16 -42.84
C SER A 120 -18.37 -17.07 -41.75
N GLN A 121 -19.00 -17.32 -40.61
CA GLN A 121 -19.09 -16.38 -39.49
C GLN A 121 -17.85 -16.45 -38.59
N VAL A 122 -17.24 -17.64 -38.45
CA VAL A 122 -15.91 -17.80 -37.84
C VAL A 122 -14.85 -17.12 -38.71
N HIS A 123 -14.93 -17.20 -40.04
CA HIS A 123 -14.05 -16.46 -40.95
C HIS A 123 -14.16 -14.94 -40.71
N ALA A 124 -15.38 -14.38 -40.70
CA ALA A 124 -15.59 -12.95 -40.44
C ALA A 124 -15.00 -12.50 -39.09
N ALA A 125 -15.11 -13.32 -38.03
CA ALA A 125 -14.48 -13.05 -36.74
C ALA A 125 -12.94 -13.16 -36.79
N ALA A 126 -12.40 -14.16 -37.50
CA ALA A 126 -10.96 -14.36 -37.66
C ALA A 126 -10.27 -13.12 -38.25
N LEU A 127 -10.89 -12.48 -39.26
CA LEU A 127 -10.35 -11.28 -39.89
C LEU A 127 -10.21 -10.10 -38.91
N THR A 128 -11.16 -9.91 -37.99
CA THR A 128 -11.05 -8.85 -36.96
C THR A 128 -10.01 -9.17 -35.88
N ALA A 129 -9.65 -10.45 -35.70
CA ALA A 129 -8.56 -10.87 -34.80
C ALA A 129 -7.15 -10.74 -35.42
N THR A 130 -7.02 -10.55 -36.74
CA THR A 130 -5.71 -10.41 -37.41
C THR A 130 -4.86 -9.23 -36.89
N LYS A 131 -5.48 -8.25 -36.22
CA LYS A 131 -4.80 -7.12 -35.55
C LYS A 131 -3.83 -7.58 -34.45
N TYR A 132 -4.08 -8.72 -33.81
CA TYR A 132 -3.22 -9.29 -32.78
C TYR A 132 -1.98 -10.00 -33.35
N LYS A 133 -1.91 -10.24 -34.67
CA LYS A 133 -0.82 -10.96 -35.36
C LYS A 133 -0.34 -12.25 -34.64
N PRO A 134 -1.24 -13.19 -34.29
CA PRO A 134 -0.87 -14.47 -33.70
C PRO A 134 0.08 -15.26 -34.62
N ASN A 135 1.07 -15.94 -34.04
CA ASN A 135 1.94 -16.86 -34.79
C ASN A 135 1.36 -18.28 -34.89
N ILE A 136 0.33 -18.59 -34.08
CA ILE A 136 -0.42 -19.85 -34.08
C ILE A 136 -1.92 -19.55 -34.11
N VAL A 137 -2.67 -20.20 -35.01
CA VAL A 137 -4.14 -20.22 -34.97
C VAL A 137 -4.63 -21.65 -34.82
N LEU A 138 -5.51 -21.89 -33.84
CA LEU A 138 -6.16 -23.17 -33.58
C LEU A 138 -7.60 -23.09 -34.09
N ILE A 139 -7.96 -23.87 -35.11
CA ILE A 139 -9.26 -23.75 -35.77
C ILE A 139 -10.17 -24.93 -35.43
N ASN A 140 -11.28 -24.68 -34.74
CA ASN A 140 -12.39 -25.62 -34.56
C ASN A 140 -13.73 -24.97 -34.92
N ALA A 141 -14.16 -25.18 -36.16
CA ALA A 141 -15.42 -24.71 -36.74
C ALA A 141 -16.04 -25.80 -37.62
N GLY A 142 -17.28 -25.63 -38.07
CA GLY A 142 -18.00 -26.61 -38.89
C GLY A 142 -19.05 -27.44 -38.15
N THR A 143 -19.06 -27.44 -36.80
CA THR A 143 -20.02 -28.23 -36.01
C THR A 143 -21.46 -27.72 -36.12
N ASN A 144 -21.67 -26.41 -36.27
CA ASN A 144 -23.00 -25.83 -36.49
C ASN A 144 -23.44 -26.05 -37.94
N ASP A 145 -22.54 -25.82 -38.91
CA ASP A 145 -22.76 -26.12 -40.33
C ASP A 145 -23.22 -27.59 -40.51
N ALA A 146 -22.51 -28.54 -39.88
CA ALA A 146 -22.84 -29.96 -39.87
C ALA A 146 -24.19 -30.29 -39.20
N ARG A 147 -24.62 -29.54 -38.19
CA ARG A 147 -25.94 -29.69 -37.54
C ARG A 147 -27.07 -29.18 -38.43
N GLU A 148 -26.83 -28.09 -39.15
CA GLU A 148 -27.86 -27.30 -39.84
C GLU A 148 -27.88 -27.52 -41.36
N HIS A 149 -27.01 -28.41 -41.86
CA HIS A 149 -26.88 -28.82 -43.26
C HIS A 149 -26.45 -27.70 -44.21
N ASP A 150 -25.81 -26.66 -43.66
CA ASP A 150 -25.35 -25.46 -44.37
C ASP A 150 -24.17 -25.80 -45.30
N ASP A 151 -24.42 -25.79 -46.60
CA ASP A 151 -23.46 -25.96 -47.71
C ASP A 151 -22.30 -26.92 -47.43
N ILE A 152 -22.65 -28.14 -47.04
CA ILE A 152 -21.72 -29.22 -46.64
C ILE A 152 -20.79 -29.65 -47.80
N GLY A 153 -21.22 -29.45 -49.05
CA GLY A 153 -20.38 -29.70 -50.23
C GLY A 153 -19.26 -28.68 -50.42
N GLU A 154 -19.45 -27.44 -49.93
CA GLU A 154 -18.54 -26.30 -50.13
C GLU A 154 -17.90 -25.83 -48.81
N ILE A 155 -18.17 -26.50 -47.68
CA ILE A 155 -17.60 -26.17 -46.36
C ILE A 155 -16.06 -26.23 -46.36
N GLY A 156 -15.47 -27.10 -47.18
CA GLY A 156 -14.03 -27.14 -47.43
C GLY A 156 -13.52 -25.90 -48.19
N GLU A 157 -14.29 -25.36 -49.13
CA GLU A 157 -13.94 -24.12 -49.84
C GLU A 157 -14.06 -22.89 -48.93
N ARG A 158 -15.11 -22.85 -48.09
CA ARG A 158 -15.27 -21.83 -47.03
C ARG A 158 -14.12 -21.88 -46.02
N MET A 159 -13.69 -23.07 -45.61
CA MET A 159 -12.52 -23.27 -44.74
C MET A 159 -11.20 -22.93 -45.47
N ASN A 160 -11.11 -23.16 -46.78
CA ASN A 160 -9.95 -22.75 -47.58
C ASN A 160 -9.79 -21.23 -47.59
N ALA A 161 -10.84 -20.48 -47.89
CA ALA A 161 -10.81 -19.02 -47.92
C ALA A 161 -10.38 -18.43 -46.57
N LEU A 162 -10.90 -18.98 -45.46
CA LEU A 162 -10.51 -18.60 -44.09
C LEU A 162 -9.00 -18.75 -43.87
N ILE A 163 -8.41 -19.87 -44.30
CA ILE A 163 -6.98 -20.16 -44.11
C ILE A 163 -6.11 -19.30 -45.02
N ASP A 164 -6.51 -19.09 -46.28
CA ASP A 164 -5.76 -18.24 -47.21
C ASP A 164 -5.73 -16.78 -46.73
N ASP A 165 -6.86 -16.26 -46.24
CA ASP A 165 -6.92 -14.89 -45.73
C ASP A 165 -6.19 -14.71 -44.39
N LEU A 166 -6.19 -15.70 -43.50
CA LEU A 166 -5.31 -15.70 -42.32
C LEU A 166 -3.83 -15.67 -42.70
N GLN A 167 -3.41 -16.45 -43.72
CA GLN A 167 -2.02 -16.46 -44.18
C GLN A 167 -1.63 -15.20 -44.96
N ARG A 168 -2.59 -14.54 -45.61
CA ARG A 168 -2.45 -13.25 -46.30
C ARG A 168 -2.30 -12.08 -45.32
N GLU A 169 -3.19 -12.00 -44.32
CA GLU A 169 -3.18 -10.91 -43.33
C GLU A 169 -2.13 -11.12 -42.21
N ILE A 170 -1.63 -12.35 -42.02
CA ILE A 170 -0.59 -12.67 -41.04
C ILE A 170 0.52 -13.52 -41.71
N PRO A 171 1.42 -12.91 -42.50
CA PRO A 171 2.47 -13.63 -43.20
C PRO A 171 3.34 -14.48 -42.27
N GLY A 172 3.41 -15.79 -42.54
CA GLY A 172 4.21 -16.74 -41.77
C GLY A 172 3.51 -17.35 -40.54
N VAL A 173 2.22 -17.09 -40.33
CA VAL A 173 1.41 -17.77 -39.30
C VAL A 173 1.38 -19.30 -39.48
N THR A 174 1.33 -20.05 -38.37
CA THR A 174 1.09 -21.49 -38.38
C THR A 174 -0.38 -21.79 -38.10
N ILE A 175 -1.00 -22.59 -38.95
CA ILE A 175 -2.41 -22.99 -38.81
C ILE A 175 -2.49 -24.44 -38.33
N LEU A 176 -3.20 -24.67 -37.21
CA LEU A 176 -3.60 -26.00 -36.78
C LEU A 176 -5.10 -26.14 -37.06
N LEU A 177 -5.43 -26.88 -38.13
CA LEU A 177 -6.82 -27.17 -38.49
C LEU A 177 -7.24 -28.47 -37.80
N SER A 178 -8.29 -28.43 -36.98
CA SER A 178 -8.83 -29.63 -36.36
C SER A 178 -9.96 -30.26 -37.16
N THR A 179 -10.12 -31.58 -37.00
CA THR A 179 -11.37 -32.28 -37.28
C THR A 179 -12.47 -31.80 -36.32
N ILE A 180 -13.75 -31.78 -36.75
CA ILE A 180 -14.87 -31.66 -35.81
C ILE A 180 -15.09 -32.96 -35.03
N LEU A 181 -15.48 -32.82 -33.77
CA LEU A 181 -15.76 -33.94 -32.87
C LEU A 181 -16.97 -34.76 -33.37
N ARG A 182 -17.00 -36.06 -33.06
CA ARG A 182 -18.26 -36.82 -33.10
C ARG A 182 -19.25 -36.25 -32.08
N SER A 183 -20.52 -36.56 -32.27
CA SER A 183 -21.62 -36.10 -31.44
C SER A 183 -22.63 -37.23 -31.24
N THR A 184 -23.46 -37.17 -30.18
CA THR A 184 -24.67 -38.01 -30.11
C THR A 184 -25.83 -37.41 -30.92
N ASN A 185 -25.70 -36.17 -31.39
CA ASN A 185 -26.66 -35.50 -32.26
C ASN A 185 -26.67 -36.13 -33.66
N THR A 186 -27.83 -36.63 -34.08
CA THR A 186 -28.00 -37.34 -35.36
C THR A 186 -27.84 -36.47 -36.59
N GLU A 187 -28.02 -35.15 -36.49
CA GLU A 187 -27.86 -34.24 -37.62
C GLU A 187 -26.38 -33.97 -37.90
N ILE A 188 -25.61 -33.64 -36.86
CA ILE A 188 -24.15 -33.53 -36.93
C ILE A 188 -23.56 -34.83 -37.51
N MET A 189 -23.97 -35.99 -37.01
CA MET A 189 -23.41 -37.28 -37.44
C MET A 189 -23.73 -37.69 -38.89
N LYS A 190 -24.72 -37.07 -39.56
CA LYS A 190 -24.92 -37.27 -41.02
C LYS A 190 -23.78 -36.64 -41.83
N ASN A 191 -23.33 -35.46 -41.40
CA ASN A 191 -22.39 -34.62 -42.14
C ASN A 191 -20.94 -34.74 -41.64
N TRP A 192 -20.75 -35.15 -40.38
CA TRP A 192 -19.48 -35.26 -39.66
C TRP A 192 -18.32 -35.83 -40.50
N LEU A 193 -18.54 -36.99 -41.15
CA LEU A 193 -17.52 -37.65 -41.96
C LEU A 193 -17.16 -36.85 -43.22
N SER A 194 -18.13 -36.19 -43.86
CA SER A 194 -17.89 -35.36 -45.05
C SER A 194 -17.08 -34.11 -44.71
N VAL A 195 -17.40 -33.44 -43.60
CA VAL A 195 -16.66 -32.28 -43.10
C VAL A 195 -15.21 -32.68 -42.78
N ASN A 196 -15.02 -33.78 -42.04
CA ASN A 196 -13.68 -34.22 -41.64
C ASN A 196 -12.82 -34.69 -42.83
N ILE A 197 -13.38 -35.40 -43.81
CA ILE A 197 -12.64 -35.76 -45.03
C ILE A 197 -12.17 -34.50 -45.79
N GLN A 198 -13.01 -33.47 -45.88
CA GLN A 198 -12.62 -32.20 -46.50
C GLN A 198 -11.49 -31.51 -45.73
N TYR A 199 -11.59 -31.40 -44.40
CA TYR A 199 -10.56 -30.75 -43.58
C TYR A 199 -9.24 -31.54 -43.55
N GLN A 200 -9.30 -32.87 -43.53
CA GLN A 200 -8.13 -33.75 -43.70
C GLN A 200 -7.46 -33.51 -45.05
N HIS A 201 -8.23 -33.49 -46.15
CA HIS A 201 -7.70 -33.22 -47.49
C HIS A 201 -7.04 -31.83 -47.58
N ILE A 202 -7.67 -30.80 -47.02
CA ILE A 202 -7.14 -29.42 -46.98
C ILE A 202 -5.80 -29.36 -46.25
N ALA A 203 -5.72 -29.90 -45.03
CA ALA A 203 -4.50 -29.83 -44.23
C ALA A 203 -3.36 -30.63 -44.87
N ILE A 204 -3.64 -31.81 -45.44
CA ILE A 204 -2.66 -32.64 -46.15
C ILE A 204 -2.19 -31.93 -47.42
N HIS A 205 -3.09 -31.40 -48.24
CA HIS A 205 -2.75 -30.71 -49.49
C HIS A 205 -1.92 -29.45 -49.24
N ARG A 206 -2.36 -28.55 -48.34
CA ARG A 206 -1.60 -27.33 -48.00
C ARG A 206 -0.21 -27.65 -47.47
N ARG A 207 -0.07 -28.64 -46.59
CA ARG A 207 1.21 -29.00 -45.99
C ARG A 207 2.17 -29.65 -46.98
N TYR A 208 1.73 -30.66 -47.74
CA TYR A 208 2.64 -31.52 -48.51
C TYR A 208 2.71 -31.18 -50.01
N ALA A 209 1.67 -30.59 -50.60
CA ALA A 209 1.68 -30.16 -52.01
C ALA A 209 2.03 -28.67 -52.18
N LEU A 210 1.59 -27.81 -51.24
CA LEU A 210 1.85 -26.36 -51.28
C LEU A 210 2.96 -25.89 -50.34
N ASN A 211 3.54 -26.78 -49.51
CA ASN A 211 4.59 -26.48 -48.53
C ASN A 211 4.22 -25.32 -47.55
N GLN A 212 2.94 -25.19 -47.21
CA GLN A 212 2.44 -24.18 -46.27
C GLN A 212 2.52 -24.66 -44.82
N LYS A 213 2.60 -23.72 -43.87
CA LYS A 213 2.62 -23.97 -42.42
C LYS A 213 1.24 -24.41 -41.88
N VAL A 214 0.77 -25.59 -42.30
CA VAL A 214 -0.50 -26.16 -41.87
C VAL A 214 -0.29 -27.54 -41.25
N ILE A 215 -0.90 -27.78 -40.09
CA ILE A 215 -0.91 -29.05 -39.37
C ILE A 215 -2.35 -29.52 -39.20
N LEU A 216 -2.59 -30.81 -39.38
CA LEU A 216 -3.87 -31.47 -39.07
C LEU A 216 -3.88 -31.92 -37.60
N VAL A 217 -4.89 -31.49 -36.84
CA VAL A 217 -5.17 -31.98 -35.48
C VAL A 217 -6.39 -32.88 -35.54
N ASP A 218 -6.12 -34.17 -35.74
CA ASP A 218 -7.16 -35.20 -35.80
C ASP A 218 -7.48 -35.71 -34.39
N PHE A 219 -8.70 -35.45 -33.92
CA PHE A 219 -9.17 -35.86 -32.59
C PHE A 219 -9.54 -37.36 -32.51
N GLU A 220 -9.52 -38.08 -33.65
CA GLU A 220 -9.76 -39.53 -33.70
C GLU A 220 -8.50 -40.32 -34.14
N LYS A 221 -7.33 -39.67 -34.13
CA LYS A 221 -6.06 -40.21 -34.65
C LYS A 221 -5.73 -41.59 -34.04
N PRO A 222 -5.76 -42.69 -34.82
CA PRO A 222 -5.50 -44.03 -34.29
C PRO A 222 -4.11 -44.15 -33.65
N GLY A 223 -4.06 -44.81 -32.49
CA GLY A 223 -2.81 -45.03 -31.74
C GLY A 223 -2.49 -43.98 -30.68
N PHE A 224 -3.38 -43.02 -30.42
CA PHE A 224 -3.24 -42.01 -29.36
C PHE A 224 -4.45 -41.99 -28.42
N ASP A 225 -4.23 -41.63 -27.14
CA ASP A 225 -5.23 -41.76 -26.06
C ASP A 225 -6.09 -40.49 -25.83
N TRP A 226 -6.00 -39.51 -26.74
CA TRP A 226 -6.86 -38.31 -26.71
C TRP A 226 -8.21 -38.50 -27.43
N ASN A 227 -8.57 -39.72 -27.81
CA ASN A 227 -9.91 -40.02 -28.31
C ASN A 227 -10.96 -39.59 -27.26
N ILE A 228 -11.96 -38.82 -27.69
CA ILE A 228 -13.03 -38.31 -26.83
C ILE A 228 -14.26 -39.21 -27.03
N PRO A 229 -14.51 -40.19 -26.13
CA PRO A 229 -15.72 -41.01 -26.22
C PRO A 229 -16.97 -40.16 -26.00
N LEU A 230 -18.08 -40.57 -26.62
CA LEU A 230 -19.36 -39.85 -26.59
C LEU A 230 -19.92 -39.59 -25.17
N SER A 231 -19.46 -40.35 -24.17
CA SER A 231 -19.77 -40.15 -22.75
C SER A 231 -19.18 -38.87 -22.14
N LEU A 232 -18.19 -38.25 -22.79
CA LEU A 232 -17.59 -36.98 -22.36
C LEU A 232 -18.23 -35.75 -23.03
N LEU A 233 -19.34 -35.91 -23.74
CA LEU A 233 -20.10 -34.82 -24.36
C LEU A 233 -21.35 -34.55 -23.51
N GLY A 234 -21.31 -33.51 -22.67
CA GLY A 234 -22.28 -33.30 -21.58
C GLY A 234 -23.73 -33.08 -22.04
N ASP A 235 -23.91 -32.43 -23.20
CA ASP A 235 -25.20 -32.29 -23.89
C ASP A 235 -25.25 -33.07 -25.23
N GLY A 236 -24.26 -33.92 -25.47
CA GLY A 236 -24.07 -34.64 -26.73
C GLY A 236 -23.27 -33.90 -27.81
N ILE A 237 -22.98 -32.60 -27.65
CA ILE A 237 -22.21 -31.78 -28.60
C ILE A 237 -20.94 -31.22 -27.94
N HIS A 238 -21.07 -30.70 -26.72
CA HIS A 238 -20.03 -29.97 -26.01
C HIS A 238 -19.28 -30.88 -25.03
N PRO A 239 -17.94 -30.91 -25.06
CA PRO A 239 -17.15 -31.64 -24.07
C PRO A 239 -17.39 -31.18 -22.63
N VAL A 240 -17.25 -32.11 -21.68
CA VAL A 240 -16.98 -31.80 -20.27
C VAL A 240 -15.47 -31.61 -20.04
N ASN A 241 -15.05 -31.22 -18.84
CA ASN A 241 -13.65 -30.95 -18.49
C ASN A 241 -12.64 -32.00 -19.01
N GLU A 242 -12.85 -33.29 -18.74
CA GLU A 242 -11.97 -34.37 -19.22
C GLU A 242 -11.92 -34.46 -20.77
N GLY A 243 -13.03 -34.17 -21.45
CA GLY A 243 -13.07 -34.10 -22.91
C GLY A 243 -12.27 -32.91 -23.46
N TYR A 244 -12.30 -31.77 -22.76
CA TYR A 244 -11.48 -30.60 -23.09
C TYR A 244 -10.00 -30.78 -22.78
N GLU A 245 -9.66 -31.51 -21.72
CA GLU A 245 -8.28 -31.93 -21.41
C GLU A 245 -7.72 -32.84 -22.52
N ARG A 246 -8.52 -33.81 -23.01
CA ARG A 246 -8.17 -34.63 -24.18
C ARG A 246 -8.00 -33.78 -25.46
N MET A 247 -8.88 -32.79 -25.71
CA MET A 247 -8.68 -31.83 -26.82
C MET A 247 -7.35 -31.07 -26.68
N ALA A 248 -7.01 -30.61 -25.47
CA ALA A 248 -5.77 -29.89 -25.21
C ALA A 248 -4.52 -30.75 -25.48
N ALA A 249 -4.54 -32.04 -25.11
CA ALA A 249 -3.46 -32.97 -25.42
C ALA A 249 -3.24 -33.13 -26.94
N ALA A 250 -4.32 -33.20 -27.73
CA ALA A 250 -4.24 -33.25 -29.19
C ALA A 250 -3.70 -31.95 -29.81
N TRP A 251 -4.17 -30.79 -29.33
CA TRP A 251 -3.64 -29.48 -29.75
C TRP A 251 -2.15 -29.34 -29.42
N TYR A 252 -1.73 -29.73 -28.21
CA TYR A 252 -0.34 -29.70 -27.76
C TYR A 252 0.56 -30.54 -28.67
N GLN A 253 0.13 -31.75 -29.05
CA GLN A 253 0.88 -32.58 -30.00
C GLN A 253 0.93 -32.00 -31.41
N GLY A 254 -0.11 -31.27 -31.84
CA GLY A 254 -0.08 -30.48 -33.08
C GLY A 254 0.97 -29.36 -33.04
N ILE A 255 1.09 -28.65 -31.91
CA ILE A 255 2.10 -27.60 -31.71
C ILE A 255 3.51 -28.20 -31.65
N LEU A 256 3.71 -29.33 -30.96
CA LEU A 256 4.97 -30.07 -31.01
C LEU A 256 5.30 -30.57 -32.42
N GLU A 257 4.30 -30.88 -33.25
CA GLU A 257 4.53 -31.27 -34.65
C GLU A 257 4.91 -30.07 -35.53
N ALA A 258 4.32 -28.90 -35.30
CA ALA A 258 4.75 -27.64 -35.91
C ALA A 258 6.18 -27.27 -35.52
N ASP A 259 6.57 -27.44 -34.25
CA ASP A 259 7.93 -27.19 -33.76
C ASP A 259 8.93 -28.17 -34.40
N ARG A 260 8.62 -29.47 -34.42
CA ARG A 260 9.42 -30.49 -35.13
C ARG A 260 9.57 -30.19 -36.63
N ALA A 261 8.55 -29.61 -37.27
CA ALA A 261 8.58 -29.21 -38.68
C ALA A 261 9.27 -27.85 -38.94
N GLY A 262 9.69 -27.11 -37.90
CA GLY A 262 10.27 -25.77 -38.04
C GLY A 262 9.26 -24.70 -38.48
N PHE A 263 7.97 -24.93 -38.24
CA PHE A 263 6.90 -23.99 -38.62
C PHE A 263 6.72 -22.87 -37.60
N LEU A 264 7.06 -23.08 -36.32
CA LEU A 264 6.98 -22.03 -35.30
C LEU A 264 8.00 -20.91 -35.55
N SER A 265 7.57 -19.67 -35.38
CA SER A 265 8.40 -18.47 -35.49
C SER A 265 7.84 -17.37 -34.57
N ALA A 266 8.68 -16.42 -34.13
CA ALA A 266 8.24 -15.32 -33.29
C ALA A 266 7.06 -14.54 -33.92
N PRO A 267 6.11 -14.04 -33.10
CA PRO A 267 4.99 -13.25 -33.61
C PRO A 267 5.45 -11.87 -34.05
N ALA A 268 4.67 -11.21 -34.91
CA ALA A 268 4.96 -9.83 -35.31
C ALA A 268 4.70 -8.88 -34.12
N GLN A 269 5.54 -7.85 -33.99
CA GLN A 269 5.38 -6.85 -32.92
C GLN A 269 4.06 -6.08 -33.08
N THR A 270 3.43 -5.80 -31.94
CA THR A 270 2.09 -5.19 -31.83
C THR A 270 2.04 -4.22 -30.66
N SER A 271 1.04 -3.33 -30.64
CA SER A 271 0.73 -2.48 -29.47
C SER A 271 0.08 -3.24 -28.30
N PHE A 272 -0.09 -4.56 -28.44
CA PHE A 272 -0.57 -5.47 -27.41
C PHE A 272 0.62 -6.30 -26.90
N ALA A 273 0.68 -6.46 -25.57
CA ALA A 273 1.61 -7.33 -24.87
C ALA A 273 1.56 -8.79 -25.31
N ASP A 274 2.62 -9.52 -24.99
CA ASP A 274 2.58 -10.98 -24.88
C ASP A 274 2.65 -11.52 -23.44
N ASP A 275 2.88 -10.64 -22.45
CA ASP A 275 3.14 -11.00 -21.05
C ASP A 275 2.25 -10.26 -20.04
N GLY A 276 1.25 -9.52 -20.54
CA GLY A 276 0.39 -8.65 -19.75
C GLY A 276 0.99 -7.28 -19.36
N SER A 277 2.26 -6.99 -19.64
CA SER A 277 2.87 -5.69 -19.30
C SER A 277 2.54 -4.58 -20.32
N GLY A 278 2.46 -4.93 -21.60
CA GLY A 278 2.30 -4.00 -22.72
C GLY A 278 0.87 -3.59 -23.06
N GLN A 279 0.33 -2.63 -22.31
CA GLN A 279 -0.17 -1.44 -23.01
C GLN A 279 1.06 -0.62 -23.39
N THR A 280 1.16 -0.08 -24.61
CA THR A 280 2.23 0.89 -24.95
C THR A 280 1.96 2.30 -24.38
N SER A 281 1.15 2.36 -23.33
CA SER A 281 0.76 3.53 -22.56
C SER A 281 0.45 3.04 -21.16
N ASN A 282 1.25 3.45 -20.19
CA ASN A 282 0.95 3.22 -18.78
C ASN A 282 -0.22 4.11 -18.31
N THR A 283 -0.77 4.95 -19.21
CA THR A 283 -1.90 5.83 -18.96
C THR A 283 -3.22 5.08 -19.15
N CYS A 284 -3.91 4.76 -18.05
CA CYS A 284 -5.27 4.24 -18.08
C CYS A 284 -6.04 4.55 -16.78
N ASP A 285 -7.37 4.50 -16.82
CA ASP A 285 -8.20 4.69 -15.62
C ASP A 285 -8.05 3.51 -14.64
N LYS A 286 -7.82 3.79 -13.36
CA LYS A 286 -7.85 2.81 -12.26
C LYS A 286 -9.28 2.39 -11.97
N VAL A 287 -9.53 1.08 -11.83
CA VAL A 287 -10.84 0.53 -11.42
C VAL A 287 -10.81 0.12 -9.94
N TYR A 288 -11.90 0.39 -9.20
CA TYR A 288 -12.03 0.01 -7.78
C TYR A 288 -11.90 -1.50 -7.58
N GLY A 289 -11.07 -1.91 -6.62
CA GLY A 289 -10.80 -3.32 -6.29
C GLY A 289 -9.94 -4.10 -7.30
N VAL A 290 -9.71 -3.60 -8.51
CA VAL A 290 -8.94 -4.29 -9.56
C VAL A 290 -7.45 -3.96 -9.43
N SER A 291 -6.65 -4.92 -8.95
CA SER A 291 -5.19 -4.81 -8.79
C SER A 291 -4.56 -6.21 -8.76
N ARG A 292 -3.30 -6.35 -9.16
CA ARG A 292 -2.53 -7.60 -8.98
C ARG A 292 -2.02 -7.69 -7.53
N GLY A 293 -2.24 -8.84 -6.90
CA GLY A 293 -1.90 -9.08 -5.49
C GLY A 293 -3.10 -9.53 -4.67
N PRO A 294 -3.02 -9.56 -3.33
CA PRO A 294 -1.92 -9.06 -2.49
C PRO A 294 -0.57 -9.76 -2.71
N ILE A 295 0.52 -9.00 -2.58
CA ILE A 295 1.90 -9.52 -2.52
C ILE A 295 2.60 -8.92 -1.31
N GLN A 296 3.26 -9.73 -0.46
CA GLN A 296 4.05 -9.23 0.67
C GLN A 296 5.35 -8.59 0.16
N THR A 297 5.36 -7.27 -0.02
CA THR A 297 6.51 -6.53 -0.54
C THR A 297 7.58 -6.29 0.53
N GLN A 298 7.22 -6.13 1.80
CA GLN A 298 8.15 -5.88 2.91
C GLN A 298 7.97 -6.91 4.03
N ALA A 299 9.07 -7.47 4.54
CA ALA A 299 9.09 -8.45 5.63
C ALA A 299 9.63 -7.87 6.96
N GLY A 300 9.32 -6.60 7.23
CA GLY A 300 9.79 -5.87 8.40
C GLY A 300 11.11 -5.13 8.13
N SER A 301 11.17 -3.84 8.50
CA SER A 301 12.37 -3.01 8.32
C SER A 301 12.39 -1.80 9.26
N GLY A 302 13.56 -1.17 9.44
CA GLY A 302 13.71 0.02 10.28
C GLY A 302 13.79 -0.26 11.78
N LEU A 303 13.77 0.80 12.59
CA LEU A 303 13.88 0.75 14.05
C LEU A 303 12.66 1.37 14.73
N ASP A 304 12.36 0.89 15.94
CA ASP A 304 11.46 1.53 16.90
C ASP A 304 12.26 1.82 18.19
N ASP A 305 11.61 2.46 19.17
CA ASP A 305 12.12 2.59 20.53
C ASP A 305 11.59 1.49 21.47
N GLY A 306 11.09 0.37 20.93
CA GLY A 306 10.64 -0.80 21.68
C GLY A 306 9.29 -0.63 22.37
N LEU A 307 9.23 -1.04 23.64
CA LEU A 307 8.07 -0.92 24.54
C LEU A 307 8.39 0.08 25.65
N TYR A 308 7.39 0.84 26.10
CA TYR A 308 7.59 1.79 27.20
C TYR A 308 8.07 1.08 28.47
N THR A 309 9.20 1.56 28.98
CA THR A 309 9.86 1.11 30.19
C THR A 309 9.89 2.30 31.14
N HIS A 310 9.06 2.26 32.17
CA HIS A 310 9.00 3.33 33.17
C HIS A 310 10.23 3.29 34.09
N ASN A 311 10.73 4.49 34.40
CA ASN A 311 11.67 4.79 35.46
C ASN A 311 11.33 6.18 35.99
N SER A 312 11.53 6.45 37.28
CA SER A 312 11.27 7.78 37.84
C SER A 312 12.16 8.14 39.02
N ALA A 313 12.35 9.45 39.21
CA ALA A 313 13.12 10.01 40.30
C ALA A 313 12.28 11.01 41.11
N SER A 314 12.12 10.77 42.41
CA SER A 314 11.47 11.75 43.28
C SER A 314 12.27 13.06 43.31
N ARG A 315 11.57 14.18 43.14
CA ARG A 315 12.12 15.54 43.15
C ARG A 315 11.70 16.34 44.40
N GLY A 316 11.10 15.64 45.37
CA GLY A 316 10.60 16.22 46.62
C GLY A 316 9.44 17.21 46.41
N VAL A 317 9.23 18.07 47.41
CA VAL A 317 8.29 19.20 47.29
C VAL A 317 8.86 20.22 46.27
N ARG A 318 8.05 20.58 45.28
CA ARG A 318 8.43 21.51 44.21
C ARG A 318 7.90 22.92 44.43
N VAL A 319 6.70 23.03 45.00
CA VAL A 319 6.07 24.30 45.42
C VAL A 319 5.13 24.02 46.60
N MET A 320 4.85 25.05 47.40
CA MET A 320 3.81 25.02 48.44
C MET A 320 2.68 25.96 48.02
N LEU A 321 1.47 25.45 47.94
CA LEU A 321 0.26 26.19 47.58
C LEU A 321 -0.70 26.28 48.76
N TYR A 322 -1.65 27.22 48.68
CA TYR A 322 -2.67 27.46 49.70
C TYR A 322 -4.01 27.65 49.00
N SER A 323 -5.03 26.87 49.39
CA SER A 323 -6.38 26.97 48.85
C SER A 323 -7.43 26.86 49.95
N TYR A 324 -8.53 27.60 49.82
CA TYR A 324 -9.67 27.49 50.73
C TYR A 324 -10.48 26.19 50.54
N SER A 325 -10.26 25.45 49.44
CA SER A 325 -10.84 24.12 49.25
C SER A 325 -10.01 23.05 49.98
N SER A 326 -10.72 22.15 50.67
CA SER A 326 -10.15 20.91 51.20
C SER A 326 -10.24 19.71 50.23
N VAL A 327 -10.89 19.87 49.08
CA VAL A 327 -11.17 18.80 48.11
C VAL A 327 -10.61 19.18 46.75
N ASN A 328 -9.44 18.61 46.44
CA ASN A 328 -8.76 18.54 45.14
C ASN A 328 -9.03 19.75 44.22
N PRO A 329 -8.59 20.96 44.61
CA PRO A 329 -8.86 22.16 43.83
C PRO A 329 -7.95 22.33 42.62
N PHE A 330 -6.84 21.60 42.55
CA PHE A 330 -5.83 21.77 41.50
C PHE A 330 -6.03 20.78 40.35
N VAL A 331 -5.82 21.27 39.13
CA VAL A 331 -5.68 20.49 37.90
C VAL A 331 -4.47 21.02 37.11
N PHE A 332 -4.14 20.38 35.99
CA PHE A 332 -3.07 20.78 35.10
C PHE A 332 -3.62 21.20 33.74
N ALA A 333 -2.95 22.15 33.08
CA ALA A 333 -3.27 22.59 31.72
C ALA A 333 -2.04 23.18 31.00
N ARG A 334 -1.88 22.91 29.71
CA ARG A 334 -0.97 23.61 28.80
C ARG A 334 -1.64 24.90 28.30
N LEU A 335 -1.58 25.96 29.11
CA LEU A 335 -2.24 27.23 28.77
C LEU A 335 -1.54 28.04 27.66
N SER A 336 -0.40 27.57 27.15
CA SER A 336 0.46 28.31 26.21
C SER A 336 1.20 27.38 25.25
N ALA A 337 1.42 27.84 24.02
CA ALA A 337 2.21 27.13 23.02
C ALA A 337 3.74 27.28 23.23
N ASP A 338 4.21 28.26 24.03
CA ASP A 338 5.64 28.56 24.23
C ASP A 338 6.44 27.49 25.00
N THR A 339 5.77 26.48 25.57
CA THR A 339 6.41 25.29 26.16
C THR A 339 5.41 24.14 26.27
N ASP A 340 5.90 22.90 26.31
CA ASP A 340 5.08 21.72 26.58
C ASP A 340 4.72 21.55 28.07
N ARG A 341 5.32 22.35 28.98
CA ARG A 341 5.13 22.22 30.43
C ARG A 341 3.77 22.73 30.90
N HIS A 342 3.16 22.00 31.85
CA HIS A 342 1.82 22.30 32.34
C HIS A 342 1.83 23.31 33.49
N TYR A 343 0.86 24.23 33.43
CA TYR A 343 0.49 25.14 34.50
C TYR A 343 -0.31 24.37 35.55
N ILE A 344 -0.11 24.66 36.83
CA ILE A 344 -1.12 24.30 37.85
C ILE A 344 -2.25 25.31 37.73
N VAL A 345 -3.49 24.83 37.71
CA VAL A 345 -4.71 25.65 37.72
C VAL A 345 -5.54 25.30 38.95
N GLU A 346 -5.76 26.26 39.85
CA GLU A 346 -6.73 26.15 40.94
C GLU A 346 -8.14 26.47 40.42
N VAL A 347 -9.06 25.53 40.58
CA VAL A 347 -10.50 25.69 40.34
C VAL A 347 -11.14 26.22 41.64
N THR A 348 -11.05 27.54 41.82
CA THR A 348 -11.51 28.21 43.06
C THR A 348 -13.03 28.15 43.22
N ASP A 349 -13.54 28.36 44.44
CA ASP A 349 -14.98 28.55 44.69
C ASP A 349 -15.45 30.01 44.59
N ARG A 350 -14.61 30.92 44.08
CA ARG A 350 -15.03 32.30 43.79
C ARG A 350 -15.78 32.32 42.45
N THR A 351 -17.07 32.64 42.50
CA THR A 351 -17.95 32.73 41.33
C THR A 351 -18.53 34.13 41.18
N GLU A 352 -18.63 34.61 39.94
CA GLU A 352 -19.42 35.78 39.57
C GLU A 352 -20.72 35.35 38.87
N THR A 353 -21.61 36.31 38.59
CA THR A 353 -22.91 36.06 37.93
C THR A 353 -22.80 35.27 36.62
N ASN A 354 -21.68 35.42 35.90
CA ASN A 354 -21.45 34.84 34.58
C ASN A 354 -20.15 33.99 34.49
N GLY A 355 -19.56 33.52 35.61
CA GLY A 355 -18.29 32.79 35.54
C GLY A 355 -17.70 32.30 36.86
N ARG A 356 -16.57 31.58 36.77
CA ARG A 356 -15.75 31.11 37.89
C ARG A 356 -14.33 31.70 37.78
N TYR A 357 -13.75 32.11 38.90
CA TYR A 357 -12.33 32.45 38.94
C TYR A 357 -11.45 31.20 39.03
N HIS A 358 -10.41 31.16 38.20
CA HIS A 358 -9.35 30.18 38.24
C HIS A 358 -8.02 30.90 38.53
N THR A 359 -7.14 30.28 39.31
CA THR A 359 -5.81 30.83 39.62
C THR A 359 -4.75 29.93 38.98
N PHE A 360 -3.96 30.44 38.03
CA PHE A 360 -2.86 29.65 37.45
C PHE A 360 -1.50 29.98 38.08
N TYR A 361 -0.61 29.00 38.09
CA TYR A 361 0.79 29.15 38.48
C TYR A 361 1.67 28.75 37.29
N ARG A 362 2.54 29.65 36.83
CA ARG A 362 3.34 29.48 35.59
C ARG A 362 4.51 28.50 35.82
N PRO A 363 4.76 27.52 34.91
CA PRO A 363 5.84 26.54 35.06
C PRO A 363 7.23 27.13 34.76
N THR A 364 8.16 26.90 35.68
CA THR A 364 9.59 27.28 35.57
C THR A 364 10.42 26.17 34.94
N THR A 365 11.63 26.48 34.49
CA THR A 365 12.60 25.49 33.96
C THR A 365 13.19 24.58 35.05
N ALA A 366 12.98 24.89 36.32
CA ALA A 366 13.42 24.08 37.46
C ALA A 366 12.43 22.95 37.84
N GLY A 367 11.34 22.77 37.10
CA GLY A 367 10.23 21.87 37.47
C GLY A 367 9.61 22.29 38.80
N SER A 368 9.14 23.54 38.84
CA SER A 368 8.46 24.22 39.95
C SER A 368 7.60 25.33 39.34
N TRP A 369 6.74 25.98 40.12
CA TRP A 369 5.81 27.01 39.60
C TRP A 369 5.97 28.34 40.33
N GLU A 370 5.74 29.42 39.59
CA GLU A 370 5.82 30.80 40.08
C GLU A 370 4.71 31.08 41.11
N VAL A 371 5.07 31.80 42.19
CA VAL A 371 4.14 32.21 43.25
C VAL A 371 4.33 33.70 43.58
N PRO A 372 3.25 34.46 43.83
CA PRO A 372 1.85 34.07 43.76
C PRO A 372 1.39 33.71 42.34
N GLY A 373 0.36 32.86 42.24
CA GLY A 373 -0.35 32.62 40.98
C GLY A 373 -1.20 33.83 40.59
N VAL A 374 -1.83 33.77 39.41
CA VAL A 374 -2.67 34.87 38.90
C VAL A 374 -4.08 34.41 38.57
N ASP A 375 -5.06 35.19 39.04
CA ASP A 375 -6.48 34.96 38.85
C ASP A 375 -6.93 35.38 37.45
N PHE A 376 -7.79 34.57 36.83
CA PHE A 376 -8.54 34.88 35.61
C PHE A 376 -9.99 34.38 35.75
N LEU A 377 -10.94 35.07 35.10
CA LEU A 377 -12.34 34.66 35.07
C LEU A 377 -12.58 33.77 33.84
N VAL A 378 -13.15 32.59 34.04
CA VAL A 378 -13.65 31.73 32.97
C VAL A 378 -15.18 31.92 32.89
N PRO A 379 -15.74 32.29 31.71
CA PRO A 379 -17.13 32.71 31.59
C PRO A 379 -18.10 31.53 31.45
N ASP A 380 -18.12 30.63 32.43
CA ASP A 380 -18.90 29.39 32.42
C ASP A 380 -19.58 29.07 33.77
N GLY A 381 -20.52 28.12 33.74
CA GLY A 381 -21.29 27.68 34.91
C GLY A 381 -20.83 26.36 35.55
N CYS A 382 -19.58 25.92 35.32
CA CYS A 382 -19.18 24.56 35.67
C CYS A 382 -19.05 24.33 37.19
N ILE A 383 -19.41 23.11 37.62
CA ILE A 383 -19.05 22.61 38.94
C ILE A 383 -17.60 22.09 38.92
N ARG A 384 -16.81 22.35 39.98
CA ARG A 384 -15.37 22.01 40.04
C ARG A 384 -15.04 20.60 39.54
N ARG A 385 -15.79 19.58 39.96
CA ARG A 385 -15.58 18.17 39.54
C ARG A 385 -15.76 17.88 38.05
N GLY A 386 -16.41 18.79 37.30
CA GLY A 386 -16.65 18.69 35.87
C GLY A 386 -15.57 19.33 34.98
N VAL A 387 -14.69 20.15 35.55
CA VAL A 387 -13.61 20.83 34.82
C VAL A 387 -12.58 19.81 34.33
N ARG A 388 -12.22 19.89 33.04
CA ARG A 388 -11.12 19.20 32.37
C ARG A 388 -10.36 20.22 31.49
N TRP A 389 -9.14 19.90 31.11
CA TRP A 389 -8.30 20.75 30.26
C TRP A 389 -7.63 19.87 29.19
N HIS A 390 -7.96 20.08 27.93
CA HIS A 390 -7.39 19.37 26.78
C HIS A 390 -7.49 20.23 25.51
N ASP A 391 -6.53 20.11 24.60
CA ASP A 391 -6.53 20.71 23.26
C ASP A 391 -7.68 20.18 22.38
N THR A 392 -8.68 21.01 22.02
CA THR A 392 -9.86 20.54 21.26
C THR A 392 -9.86 20.91 19.77
N ASN A 393 -9.02 21.87 19.36
CA ASN A 393 -8.95 22.38 17.99
C ASN A 393 -7.63 22.06 17.26
N ALA A 394 -6.68 21.41 17.94
CA ALA A 394 -5.31 21.19 17.52
C ALA A 394 -4.60 22.51 17.18
N ASP A 395 -4.56 23.44 18.15
CA ASP A 395 -3.71 24.64 18.13
C ASP A 395 -2.44 24.51 19.00
N GLY A 396 -2.39 23.51 19.89
CA GLY A 396 -1.28 23.27 20.81
C GLY A 396 -1.47 23.85 22.22
N ARG A 397 -2.67 24.31 22.59
CA ARG A 397 -3.06 24.75 23.94
C ARG A 397 -4.20 23.89 24.47
N ASP A 398 -4.32 23.77 25.78
CA ASP A 398 -5.50 23.17 26.40
C ASP A 398 -6.64 24.17 26.53
N ASP A 399 -7.82 23.77 26.06
CA ASP A 399 -9.11 24.45 26.27
C ASP A 399 -9.77 23.97 27.56
N MET A 400 -10.63 24.79 28.18
CA MET A 400 -11.41 24.32 29.33
C MET A 400 -12.67 23.59 28.86
N LEU A 401 -12.77 22.32 29.23
CA LEU A 401 -13.97 21.50 29.03
C LEU A 401 -14.75 21.40 30.35
N CYS A 402 -16.03 21.76 30.32
CA CYS A 402 -16.96 21.48 31.40
C CYS A 402 -17.80 20.26 31.05
N VAL A 403 -17.50 19.11 31.67
CA VAL A 403 -18.41 17.97 31.70
C VAL A 403 -19.47 18.23 32.77
N SER A 404 -20.72 18.42 32.38
CA SER A 404 -21.83 18.63 33.31
C SER A 404 -22.32 17.30 33.94
N PRO A 405 -23.16 17.30 35.00
CA PRO A 405 -23.50 16.09 35.76
C PRO A 405 -24.08 14.92 34.96
N ASN A 406 -24.82 15.20 33.87
CA ASN A 406 -25.42 14.20 32.98
C ASN A 406 -24.46 13.72 31.86
N GLY A 407 -23.22 14.22 31.83
CA GLY A 407 -22.22 13.90 30.81
C GLY A 407 -22.24 14.78 29.55
N ASP A 408 -23.12 15.80 29.46
CA ASP A 408 -23.05 16.80 28.38
C ASP A 408 -21.82 17.68 28.60
N THR A 409 -20.96 17.80 27.60
CA THR A 409 -19.69 18.52 27.67
C THR A 409 -19.74 19.82 26.88
N TYR A 410 -19.31 20.91 27.51
CA TYR A 410 -19.23 22.26 26.96
C TYR A 410 -17.76 22.70 26.88
N VAL A 411 -17.40 23.57 25.94
CA VAL A 411 -16.03 24.08 25.76
C VAL A 411 -15.93 25.60 25.88
N THR A 412 -14.85 26.03 26.52
CA THR A 412 -14.36 27.40 26.59
C THR A 412 -12.94 27.41 26.01
N HIS A 413 -12.78 27.97 24.82
CA HIS A 413 -11.51 27.93 24.08
C HIS A 413 -10.48 28.91 24.66
N ASN A 414 -9.22 28.51 24.61
CA ASN A 414 -8.06 29.30 25.05
C ASN A 414 -7.43 30.06 23.87
N LEU A 415 -7.77 31.34 23.70
CA LEU A 415 -7.33 32.15 22.56
C LEU A 415 -6.00 32.89 22.80
N ALA A 416 -5.10 32.33 23.62
CA ALA A 416 -3.80 32.93 23.91
C ALA A 416 -2.92 33.04 22.65
N LEU A 417 -1.95 33.97 22.67
CA LEU A 417 -1.01 34.16 21.56
C LEU A 417 0.21 33.22 21.67
N ASP A 418 1.00 33.09 20.60
CA ASP A 418 2.23 32.25 20.52
C ASP A 418 3.42 32.84 21.33
N SER A 419 3.16 33.66 22.34
CA SER A 419 4.15 34.49 23.05
C SER A 419 4.01 34.33 24.56
N PRO A 420 5.09 34.42 25.37
CA PRO A 420 5.04 34.43 26.84
C PRO A 420 4.30 35.67 27.37
N MET A 421 2.97 35.62 27.32
CA MET A 421 2.10 36.74 27.62
C MET A 421 1.76 36.80 29.12
N PRO A 422 1.80 37.99 29.76
CA PRO A 422 1.21 38.17 31.07
C PRO A 422 -0.33 38.10 30.97
N PRO A 423 -1.03 37.62 32.02
CA PRO A 423 -2.48 37.47 32.04
C PRO A 423 -3.24 38.81 31.88
N PRO A 424 -4.55 38.77 31.53
CA PRO A 424 -5.44 37.60 31.48
C PRO A 424 -5.23 36.69 30.26
N VAL A 425 -5.45 35.38 30.45
CA VAL A 425 -5.60 34.43 29.34
C VAL A 425 -7.01 34.63 28.74
N PRO A 426 -7.15 34.91 27.42
CA PRO A 426 -8.45 35.19 26.82
C PRO A 426 -9.26 33.89 26.62
N MET A 427 -10.20 33.64 27.52
CA MET A 427 -11.09 32.48 27.52
C MET A 427 -12.46 32.81 26.91
N VAL A 428 -12.92 32.04 25.91
CA VAL A 428 -14.20 32.27 25.22
C VAL A 428 -15.10 31.04 25.22
N PHE A 429 -16.20 31.10 25.98
CA PHE A 429 -17.22 30.06 26.01
C PHE A 429 -17.88 29.92 24.64
N SER A 430 -17.70 28.76 24.02
CA SER A 430 -18.18 28.47 22.65
C SER A 430 -19.37 27.51 22.63
N GLY A 431 -19.80 27.03 23.81
CA GLY A 431 -21.06 26.30 23.98
C GLY A 431 -20.90 24.79 24.08
N LEU A 432 -21.91 24.07 23.60
CA LEU A 432 -22.01 22.61 23.71
C LEU A 432 -21.06 21.92 22.71
N TRP A 433 -20.00 21.32 23.22
CA TRP A 433 -18.99 20.59 22.45
C TRP A 433 -19.49 19.19 22.07
N LYS A 434 -20.08 18.46 23.03
CA LYS A 434 -20.67 17.14 22.82
C LYS A 434 -21.83 16.86 23.75
N ARG A 435 -22.90 16.27 23.21
CA ARG A 435 -23.97 15.63 23.98
C ARG A 435 -23.51 14.29 24.56
N ASN A 436 -24.00 13.99 25.76
CA ASN A 436 -23.79 12.72 26.44
C ASN A 436 -24.32 11.54 25.63
N GLU A 437 -23.68 10.39 25.82
CA GLU A 437 -24.00 9.13 25.15
C GLU A 437 -24.80 8.19 26.08
N GLY A 438 -25.59 8.77 27.00
CA GLY A 438 -26.31 8.05 28.05
C GLY A 438 -25.50 7.76 29.33
N TYR A 439 -24.31 8.37 29.47
CA TYR A 439 -23.40 8.17 30.62
C TYR A 439 -23.22 9.47 31.41
N ALA A 440 -23.26 9.36 32.74
CA ALA A 440 -23.05 10.49 33.65
C ALA A 440 -21.57 10.91 33.77
N GLN A 441 -21.34 12.08 34.38
CA GLN A 441 -20.02 12.73 34.47
C GLN A 441 -18.89 11.83 34.99
N ASP A 442 -19.17 10.90 35.90
CA ASP A 442 -18.18 9.99 36.50
C ASP A 442 -17.58 8.99 35.50
N ARG A 443 -18.21 8.81 34.34
CA ARG A 443 -17.75 7.90 33.27
C ARG A 443 -17.20 8.60 32.04
N VAL A 444 -17.32 9.92 31.95
CA VAL A 444 -16.83 10.70 30.81
C VAL A 444 -15.34 11.01 31.00
N HIS A 445 -14.56 10.55 30.05
CA HIS A 445 -13.14 10.87 29.90
C HIS A 445 -12.92 11.65 28.60
N ILE A 446 -11.88 12.45 28.58
CA ILE A 446 -11.41 13.20 27.44
C ILE A 446 -9.96 12.77 27.20
N ALA A 447 -9.59 12.52 25.94
CA ALA A 447 -8.28 11.97 25.57
C ALA A 447 -8.05 12.13 24.07
N ASP A 448 -6.83 12.43 23.60
CA ASP A 448 -6.48 12.22 22.18
C ASP A 448 -6.18 10.73 21.95
N ILE A 449 -7.15 9.99 21.40
CA ILE A 449 -7.01 8.55 21.18
C ILE A 449 -6.42 8.27 19.80
N ASP A 450 -6.87 8.98 18.76
CA ASP A 450 -6.48 8.69 17.38
C ASP A 450 -5.17 9.37 16.94
N GLY A 451 -4.69 10.36 17.69
CA GLY A 451 -3.40 11.04 17.56
C GLY A 451 -3.31 12.03 16.42
N ASP A 452 -4.40 12.74 16.12
CA ASP A 452 -4.39 13.90 15.21
C ASP A 452 -4.13 15.24 15.93
N GLY A 453 -4.23 15.25 17.26
CA GLY A 453 -3.93 16.38 18.12
C GLY A 453 -5.14 17.01 18.78
N ARG A 454 -6.36 16.58 18.42
CA ARG A 454 -7.62 16.98 19.07
C ARG A 454 -8.02 15.97 20.14
N ALA A 455 -8.57 16.46 21.24
CA ALA A 455 -9.24 15.62 22.23
C ALA A 455 -10.52 14.97 21.69
N ASP A 456 -10.62 13.66 21.89
CA ASP A 456 -11.82 12.84 21.67
C ASP A 456 -12.68 12.74 22.94
N TYR A 457 -13.95 12.35 22.76
CA TYR A 457 -14.86 12.07 23.88
C TYR A 457 -14.92 10.57 24.11
N CYS A 458 -14.68 10.13 25.35
CA CYS A 458 -14.66 8.72 25.74
C CYS A 458 -15.59 8.44 26.92
N VAL A 459 -16.13 7.21 26.99
CA VAL A 459 -16.87 6.70 28.16
C VAL A 459 -16.29 5.39 28.65
N VAL A 460 -16.13 5.27 29.98
CA VAL A 460 -15.73 4.03 30.66
C VAL A 460 -16.99 3.30 31.15
N GLN A 461 -17.28 2.16 30.55
CA GLN A 461 -18.46 1.34 30.83
C GLN A 461 -18.34 0.59 32.17
N ASP A 462 -19.43 0.03 32.71
CA ASP A 462 -19.42 -0.68 34.00
C ASP A 462 -18.56 -1.95 34.02
N ASN A 463 -18.25 -2.53 32.86
CA ASN A 463 -17.28 -3.63 32.72
C ASN A 463 -15.83 -3.13 32.56
N GLY A 464 -15.61 -1.82 32.59
CA GLY A 464 -14.33 -1.12 32.38
C GLY A 464 -13.90 -0.97 30.91
N ASP A 465 -14.73 -1.38 29.93
CA ASP A 465 -14.41 -1.16 28.51
C ASP A 465 -14.52 0.33 28.18
N VAL A 466 -13.66 0.83 27.29
CA VAL A 466 -13.67 2.23 26.86
C VAL A 466 -14.21 2.34 25.44
N ARG A 467 -15.25 3.15 25.26
CA ARG A 467 -15.80 3.54 23.95
C ARG A 467 -15.51 5.01 23.71
N CYS A 468 -15.07 5.37 22.51
CA CYS A 468 -14.79 6.75 22.15
C CYS A 468 -15.45 7.18 20.83
N TRP A 469 -15.57 8.49 20.65
CA TRP A 469 -16.04 9.16 19.45
C TRP A 469 -15.00 10.21 19.07
N ARG A 470 -14.52 10.18 17.82
CA ARG A 470 -13.53 11.12 17.29
C ARG A 470 -14.14 12.52 17.15
N ASN A 471 -13.40 13.52 17.60
CA ASN A 471 -13.64 14.94 17.32
C ASN A 471 -13.29 15.26 15.85
N GLY A 472 -14.31 15.27 14.97
CA GLY A 472 -14.14 15.48 13.54
C GLY A 472 -14.40 16.93 13.12
N GLY A 473 -13.45 17.54 12.42
CA GLY A 473 -13.58 18.90 11.90
C GLY A 473 -12.22 19.53 11.57
N GLN A 474 -12.23 20.77 11.09
CA GLN A 474 -11.04 21.58 10.85
C GLN A 474 -11.07 22.91 11.60
N GLY A 475 -12.26 23.44 11.93
CA GLY A 475 -12.44 24.60 12.82
C GLY A 475 -12.21 24.30 14.31
N ASP A 476 -12.57 25.25 15.17
CA ASP A 476 -12.44 25.13 16.63
C ASP A 476 -13.44 24.14 17.22
N MET A 477 -14.72 24.32 16.90
CA MET A 477 -15.77 23.39 17.28
C MET A 477 -15.76 22.12 16.40
N PRO A 478 -16.16 20.95 16.94
CA PRO A 478 -16.41 19.75 16.14
C PRO A 478 -17.48 20.01 15.06
N GLU A 479 -17.16 19.69 13.81
CA GLU A 479 -18.11 19.70 12.69
C GLU A 479 -18.98 18.43 12.69
N TYR A 480 -18.41 17.30 13.14
CA TYR A 480 -19.06 16.01 13.24
C TYR A 480 -18.37 15.12 14.29
N TRP A 481 -19.10 14.11 14.80
CA TRP A 481 -18.60 13.17 15.81
C TRP A 481 -18.66 11.74 15.28
N GLN A 482 -17.50 11.11 15.10
CA GLN A 482 -17.40 9.77 14.50
C GLN A 482 -17.25 8.70 15.58
N PRO A 483 -18.18 7.76 15.79
CA PRO A 483 -17.95 6.67 16.74
C PRO A 483 -16.74 5.83 16.31
N MET A 484 -15.82 5.55 17.23
CA MET A 484 -14.71 4.62 17.01
C MET A 484 -15.14 3.18 17.34
N GLY A 485 -16.11 3.05 18.26
CA GLY A 485 -16.47 1.78 18.87
C GLY A 485 -15.71 1.58 20.18
N ILE A 486 -15.50 0.33 20.60
CA ILE A 486 -14.74 0.03 21.83
C ILE A 486 -13.25 0.07 21.50
N VAL A 487 -12.57 1.14 21.93
CA VAL A 487 -11.14 1.35 21.67
C VAL A 487 -10.26 0.56 22.64
N PHE A 488 -10.70 0.34 23.88
CA PHE A 488 -9.95 -0.41 24.90
C PHE A 488 -10.83 -1.44 25.60
N LYS A 489 -10.26 -2.62 25.88
CA LYS A 489 -10.90 -3.71 26.63
C LYS A 489 -10.29 -3.81 28.03
N SER A 490 -11.14 -3.81 29.06
CA SER A 490 -10.86 -3.43 30.46
C SER A 490 -9.70 -4.11 31.22
N LYS A 491 -9.06 -5.13 30.62
CA LYS A 491 -8.01 -5.98 31.21
C LYS A 491 -8.38 -6.63 32.56
N GLY A 492 -9.65 -6.57 32.98
CA GLY A 492 -10.13 -7.09 34.26
C GLY A 492 -9.73 -6.27 35.49
N MET A 493 -9.32 -5.01 35.35
CA MET A 493 -8.77 -4.21 36.48
C MET A 493 -9.82 -3.69 37.49
N GLY A 494 -11.09 -4.09 37.36
CA GLY A 494 -12.12 -3.84 38.38
C GLY A 494 -12.68 -2.43 38.34
N ASP A 495 -12.30 -1.58 39.29
CA ASP A 495 -12.95 -0.28 39.53
C ASP A 495 -12.69 0.72 38.38
N PRO A 496 -13.73 1.16 37.64
CA PRO A 496 -13.58 2.10 36.53
C PRO A 496 -13.10 3.49 36.97
N LEU A 497 -13.31 3.89 38.24
CA LEU A 497 -12.84 5.18 38.78
C LEU A 497 -11.29 5.23 38.90
N GLY A 498 -10.60 4.11 38.69
CA GLY A 498 -9.14 4.05 38.59
C GLY A 498 -8.60 4.50 37.23
N VAL A 499 -9.43 4.54 36.18
CA VAL A 499 -8.98 4.88 34.82
C VAL A 499 -8.52 6.34 34.73
N ARG A 500 -7.42 6.57 34.01
CA ARG A 500 -6.90 7.87 33.59
C ARG A 500 -6.41 7.74 32.14
N PHE A 501 -6.43 8.87 31.42
CA PHE A 501 -5.82 9.01 30.11
C PHE A 501 -4.77 10.11 30.20
N TYR A 502 -3.55 9.84 29.74
CA TYR A 502 -2.44 10.80 29.74
C TYR A 502 -1.27 10.29 28.88
N ASP A 503 -0.68 11.12 28.01
CA ASP A 503 0.59 10.87 27.30
C ASP A 503 1.79 10.65 28.26
N ILE A 504 2.06 9.40 28.64
CA ILE A 504 3.12 9.05 29.61
C ILE A 504 4.48 8.85 28.93
N ASN A 505 4.45 8.57 27.62
CA ASN A 505 5.63 8.18 26.85
C ASN A 505 6.23 9.35 26.05
N GLY A 506 5.46 10.42 25.82
CA GLY A 506 5.83 11.62 25.08
C GLY A 506 5.56 11.54 23.57
N ASP A 507 4.59 10.73 23.10
CA ASP A 507 4.31 10.55 21.65
C ASP A 507 3.16 11.37 21.10
N GLY A 508 2.46 12.15 21.93
CA GLY A 508 1.32 12.97 21.52
C GLY A 508 0.00 12.20 21.40
N ARG A 509 -0.10 11.00 21.97
CA ARG A 509 -1.34 10.24 22.16
C ARG A 509 -1.56 9.99 23.64
N ASP A 510 -2.81 10.00 24.09
CA ASP A 510 -3.10 9.70 25.49
C ASP A 510 -3.05 8.18 25.74
N ASP A 511 -2.11 7.77 26.59
CA ASP A 511 -1.96 6.39 27.05
C ASP A 511 -3.05 6.02 28.07
N TRP A 512 -3.38 4.72 28.18
CA TRP A 512 -4.35 4.24 29.18
C TRP A 512 -3.62 3.88 30.46
N LEU A 513 -4.04 4.49 31.56
CA LEU A 513 -3.55 4.19 32.90
C LEU A 513 -4.72 3.73 33.78
N TRP A 514 -4.44 2.80 34.69
CA TRP A 514 -5.35 2.46 35.78
C TRP A 514 -4.64 2.52 37.11
N MET A 515 -5.22 3.27 38.04
CA MET A 515 -4.66 3.58 39.36
C MET A 515 -5.54 2.99 40.46
N ASP A 516 -4.92 2.24 41.37
CA ASP A 516 -5.60 1.66 42.53
C ASP A 516 -5.88 2.72 43.63
N ASN A 517 -6.51 2.30 44.73
CA ASN A 517 -6.79 3.18 45.87
C ASN A 517 -5.54 3.72 46.60
N THR A 518 -4.35 3.19 46.33
CA THR A 518 -3.07 3.59 46.95
C THR A 518 -2.15 4.40 46.04
N GLY A 519 -2.56 4.64 44.78
CA GLY A 519 -1.76 5.31 43.75
C GLY A 519 -0.92 4.36 42.88
N LEU A 520 -0.96 3.05 43.14
CA LEU A 520 -0.26 2.06 42.31
C LEU A 520 -0.89 2.06 40.93
N THR A 521 -0.08 2.28 39.90
CA THR A 521 -0.56 2.58 38.55
C THR A 521 -0.04 1.57 37.54
N HIS A 522 -0.96 0.97 36.79
CA HIS A 522 -0.70 0.15 35.60
C HIS A 522 -0.82 0.99 34.33
N THR A 523 -0.06 0.66 33.28
CA THR A 523 -0.01 1.47 32.04
C THR A 523 0.02 0.61 30.77
N TYR A 524 -0.72 1.05 29.75
CA TYR A 524 -0.71 0.54 28.38
C TYR A 524 -0.60 1.71 27.41
N THR A 525 0.43 1.73 26.58
CA THR A 525 0.64 2.85 25.65
C THR A 525 -0.26 2.80 24.43
N ASN A 526 -0.69 3.97 23.98
CA ASN A 526 -1.53 4.19 22.81
C ASN A 526 -0.65 4.26 21.56
N ASN A 527 -0.50 3.14 20.85
CA ASN A 527 0.21 3.13 19.57
C ASN A 527 -0.76 2.95 18.39
N ARG A 528 -0.47 3.64 17.29
CA ARG A 528 -1.25 3.65 16.04
C ARG A 528 -1.58 2.22 15.57
N GLY A 529 -2.88 1.90 15.50
CA GLY A 529 -3.38 0.64 14.96
C GLY A 529 -3.50 0.66 13.44
N CYS A 530 -3.62 -0.53 12.83
CA CYS A 530 -3.87 -0.70 11.39
C CYS A 530 -5.14 -1.51 11.05
N THR A 531 -5.87 -2.00 12.05
CA THR A 531 -7.05 -2.86 11.86
C THR A 531 -8.14 -2.17 11.05
N LYS A 532 -8.35 -2.62 9.80
CA LYS A 532 -9.42 -2.15 8.91
C LYS A 532 -10.78 -2.27 9.60
N GLY A 533 -11.55 -1.19 9.60
CA GLY A 533 -12.92 -1.16 10.11
C GLY A 533 -13.75 -0.10 9.40
N ASN A 534 -15.06 -0.05 9.68
CA ASN A 534 -15.89 1.09 9.30
C ASN A 534 -16.06 2.02 10.51
N GLU A 535 -16.78 3.12 10.32
CA GLU A 535 -17.25 3.98 11.41
C GLU A 535 -18.04 3.14 12.45
N GLY A 536 -17.74 3.34 13.73
CA GLY A 536 -18.21 2.52 14.85
C GLY A 536 -17.48 1.18 15.05
N GLN A 537 -16.51 0.85 14.19
CA GLN A 537 -15.84 -0.46 14.12
C GLN A 537 -14.31 -0.36 13.88
N GLY A 538 -13.67 0.78 14.16
CA GLY A 538 -12.29 1.05 13.74
C GLY A 538 -11.60 2.16 14.52
N LEU A 539 -10.40 2.57 14.07
CA LEU A 539 -9.47 3.44 14.81
C LEU A 539 -9.07 2.89 16.21
N THR A 540 -9.22 1.58 16.44
CA THR A 540 -8.77 0.90 17.66
C THR A 540 -7.23 0.96 17.75
N PRO A 541 -6.65 1.52 18.84
CA PRO A 541 -5.20 1.52 19.02
C PRO A 541 -4.62 0.14 19.30
N ASN A 542 -3.34 -0.02 18.98
CA ASN A 542 -2.52 -1.15 19.40
C ASN A 542 -1.99 -0.92 20.82
N TRP A 543 -2.83 -1.22 21.81
CA TRP A 543 -2.54 -1.02 23.23
C TRP A 543 -1.45 -1.95 23.76
N ARG A 544 -0.23 -1.42 23.93
CA ARG A 544 0.96 -2.19 24.34
C ARG A 544 1.26 -1.98 25.82
N ALA A 545 1.37 -3.06 26.59
CA ALA A 545 1.67 -2.97 28.01
C ALA A 545 3.08 -2.41 28.24
N ALA A 546 3.26 -1.58 29.26
CA ALA A 546 4.60 -1.21 29.74
C ALA A 546 5.39 -2.46 30.17
N THR A 547 6.72 -2.45 30.04
CA THR A 547 7.59 -3.56 30.46
C THR A 547 7.68 -3.65 31.99
N SER A 548 7.80 -2.50 32.65
CA SER A 548 7.62 -2.31 34.09
C SER A 548 6.16 -1.98 34.38
N ASN A 549 5.37 -3.01 34.68
CA ASN A 549 3.93 -2.89 34.93
C ASN A 549 3.56 -3.63 36.24
N PRO A 550 3.15 -2.94 37.32
CA PRO A 550 2.83 -1.51 37.40
C PRO A 550 4.04 -0.59 37.16
N THR A 551 3.77 0.56 36.55
CA THR A 551 4.77 1.60 36.29
C THR A 551 5.11 2.37 37.55
N HIS A 552 4.10 2.67 38.37
CA HIS A 552 4.25 3.38 39.63
C HIS A 552 3.80 2.49 40.78
N ALA A 553 4.64 2.35 41.82
CA ALA A 553 4.36 1.51 42.99
C ALA A 553 3.29 2.08 43.94
N GLY A 554 2.81 3.31 43.68
CA GLY A 554 1.91 4.04 44.56
C GLY A 554 2.58 4.56 45.81
N LEU A 555 1.76 4.98 46.77
CA LEU A 555 2.17 5.59 48.04
C LEU A 555 1.79 4.75 49.26
N GLY A 556 1.03 3.66 49.07
CA GLY A 556 0.55 2.79 50.16
C GLY A 556 -0.53 3.42 51.05
N ILE A 557 -0.98 4.65 50.75
CA ILE A 557 -1.98 5.40 51.51
C ILE A 557 -3.36 5.18 50.88
N ALA A 558 -4.31 4.60 51.62
CA ALA A 558 -5.64 4.32 51.09
C ALA A 558 -6.43 5.60 50.74
N ASN A 559 -7.16 5.55 49.62
CA ASN A 559 -8.00 6.61 49.06
C ASN A 559 -7.24 7.89 48.67
N ILE A 560 -5.96 7.76 48.27
CA ILE A 560 -5.13 8.90 47.86
C ILE A 560 -5.23 9.26 46.37
N ARG A 561 -5.86 8.41 45.55
CA ARG A 561 -5.87 8.50 44.06
C ARG A 561 -6.31 9.84 43.49
N ASP A 562 -7.20 10.57 44.17
CA ASP A 562 -7.75 11.84 43.68
C ASP A 562 -6.88 13.06 44.04
N GLN A 563 -5.79 12.88 44.81
CA GLN A 563 -4.71 13.85 45.00
C GLN A 563 -3.55 13.64 44.01
N ILE A 564 -3.63 12.59 43.16
CA ILE A 564 -2.57 12.20 42.23
C ILE A 564 -2.98 12.55 40.80
N HIS A 565 -2.06 13.20 40.08
CA HIS A 565 -2.23 13.69 38.72
C HIS A 565 -1.00 13.34 37.88
N PHE A 566 -1.16 13.42 36.56
CA PHE A 566 -0.06 13.39 35.61
C PHE A 566 0.08 14.76 34.94
N ALA A 567 1.32 15.19 34.69
CA ALA A 567 1.62 16.49 34.10
C ALA A 567 3.04 16.53 33.53
N ASN A 568 3.28 17.23 32.43
CA ASN A 568 4.64 17.57 32.01
C ASN A 568 5.18 18.69 32.93
N VAL A 569 5.97 18.34 33.94
CA VAL A 569 6.60 19.29 34.88
C VAL A 569 8.03 19.58 34.47
N TYR A 570 8.74 18.53 34.07
CA TYR A 570 10.11 18.58 33.57
C TYR A 570 10.11 18.32 32.08
N ASP A 571 10.26 19.40 31.30
CA ASP A 571 10.45 19.38 29.85
C ASP A 571 11.62 18.44 29.50
N SER A 572 11.27 17.18 29.18
CA SER A 572 12.21 16.06 29.06
C SER A 572 12.12 15.44 27.66
N PRO A 573 12.44 16.22 26.60
CA PRO A 573 12.31 15.74 25.23
C PRO A 573 13.17 14.50 25.01
N ALA A 574 12.52 13.37 24.75
CA ALA A 574 13.20 12.21 24.19
C ALA A 574 13.60 12.55 22.75
N ALA A 575 14.68 11.94 22.23
CA ALA A 575 15.05 12.00 20.80
C ALA A 575 14.03 11.29 19.85
N PHE A 576 12.86 10.97 20.39
CA PHE A 576 11.73 10.27 19.80
C PHE A 576 10.39 10.90 20.24
N GLY A 577 10.38 11.93 21.07
CA GLY A 577 9.15 12.55 21.58
C GLY A 577 8.49 13.50 20.58
N LEU A 578 7.17 13.67 20.69
CA LEU A 578 6.43 14.82 20.15
C LEU A 578 6.14 15.89 21.22
N SER A 579 6.30 15.51 22.48
CA SER A 579 5.94 16.23 23.70
C SER A 579 6.93 15.86 24.83
N GLY A 580 6.88 16.58 25.95
CA GLY A 580 7.51 16.13 27.20
C GLY A 580 6.67 15.08 27.93
N ARG A 581 7.31 14.04 28.45
CA ARG A 581 6.66 12.90 29.15
C ARG A 581 5.89 13.34 30.40
N GLY A 582 4.75 12.69 30.67
CA GLY A 582 4.00 12.89 31.92
C GLY A 582 4.78 12.46 33.18
N ASP A 583 5.03 13.41 34.08
CA ASP A 583 5.52 13.17 35.44
C ASP A 583 4.35 12.83 36.38
N TYR A 584 4.62 12.05 37.44
CA TYR A 584 3.63 11.71 38.47
C TYR A 584 3.66 12.76 39.59
N VAL A 585 2.51 13.37 39.89
CA VAL A 585 2.40 14.51 40.82
C VAL A 585 1.37 14.24 41.91
N LEU A 586 1.72 14.55 43.16
CA LEU A 586 0.84 14.50 44.33
C LEU A 586 0.63 15.91 44.89
N PHE A 587 -0.63 16.32 45.08
CA PHE A 587 -1.00 17.49 45.88
C PHE A 587 -1.29 17.07 47.32
N GLU A 588 -0.25 16.93 48.15
CA GLU A 588 -0.42 16.40 49.51
C GLU A 588 -1.02 17.48 50.43
N ARG A 589 -2.28 17.28 50.84
CA ARG A 589 -3.02 18.23 51.69
C ARG A 589 -2.59 18.12 53.15
N GLY A 590 -1.88 19.14 53.64
CA GLY A 590 -1.56 19.32 55.05
C GLY A 590 -2.72 19.88 55.89
N SER A 591 -2.41 20.30 57.12
CA SER A 591 -3.37 20.95 58.02
C SER A 591 -3.91 22.27 57.46
N GLN A 592 -5.12 22.61 57.87
CA GLN A 592 -5.69 23.95 57.70
C GLN A 592 -4.85 24.97 58.49
N THR A 593 -4.65 26.18 57.95
CA THR A 593 -3.91 27.25 58.63
C THR A 593 -4.83 28.09 59.51
N ALA A 594 -4.25 29.02 60.30
CA ALA A 594 -5.01 30.00 61.09
C ALA A 594 -5.90 30.94 60.25
N PHE A 595 -5.70 31.01 58.93
CA PHE A 595 -6.51 31.82 58.01
C PHE A 595 -7.66 31.05 57.35
N GLY A 596 -7.79 29.74 57.62
CA GLY A 596 -8.88 28.91 57.12
C GLY A 596 -8.65 28.26 55.74
N ASP A 597 -7.52 28.56 55.10
CA ASP A 597 -7.02 27.84 53.92
C ASP A 597 -6.25 26.55 54.31
N TYR A 598 -6.02 25.67 53.34
CA TYR A 598 -5.28 24.43 53.48
C TYR A 598 -3.95 24.55 52.75
N ARG A 599 -2.85 24.18 53.41
CA ARG A 599 -1.52 24.08 52.80
C ARG A 599 -1.40 22.80 51.99
N TYR A 600 -0.96 22.89 50.75
CA TYR A 600 -0.68 21.75 49.88
C TYR A 600 0.82 21.70 49.53
N GLU A 601 1.45 20.54 49.72
CA GLU A 601 2.81 20.27 49.25
C GLU A 601 2.74 19.55 47.89
N VAL A 602 3.19 20.22 46.82
CA VAL A 602 3.21 19.62 45.48
C VAL A 602 4.48 18.77 45.34
N LYS A 603 4.33 17.45 45.40
CA LYS A 603 5.43 16.48 45.32
C LYS A 603 5.46 15.82 43.95
N VAL A 604 6.63 15.78 43.31
CA VAL A 604 6.77 15.31 41.91
C VAL A 604 7.78 14.16 41.83
N TRP A 605 7.45 13.15 41.03
CA TRP A 605 8.35 12.09 40.60
C TRP A 605 8.55 12.23 39.09
N GLN A 606 9.75 12.67 38.70
CA GLN A 606 10.06 12.93 37.30
C GLN A 606 10.14 11.63 36.51
N ASN A 607 9.49 11.57 35.36
CA ASN A 607 9.48 10.43 34.44
C ASN A 607 10.78 10.39 33.62
N LEU A 608 11.62 9.43 33.97
CA LEU A 608 12.89 9.09 33.32
C LEU A 608 12.76 7.84 32.44
N GLY A 609 11.52 7.41 32.14
CA GLY A 609 11.23 6.28 31.29
C GLY A 609 11.47 6.55 29.80
N SER A 610 11.47 5.49 29.01
CA SER A 610 11.70 5.55 27.57
C SER A 610 11.04 4.39 26.85
N GLY A 611 10.88 4.54 25.53
CA GLY A 611 10.37 3.49 24.64
C GLY A 611 8.87 3.57 24.37
N GLY A 612 8.43 2.90 23.32
CA GLY A 612 7.03 2.83 22.91
C GLY A 612 6.48 4.10 22.26
N SER A 613 7.30 5.13 22.03
CA SER A 613 6.89 6.43 21.50
C SER A 613 6.96 6.55 19.97
N LYS A 614 7.76 5.72 19.27
CA LYS A 614 7.87 5.78 17.80
C LYS A 614 7.86 4.41 17.15
N LEU A 615 7.02 4.28 16.13
CA LEU A 615 6.81 3.03 15.41
C LEU A 615 7.70 2.96 14.16
N LYS A 616 8.00 1.74 13.73
CA LYS A 616 8.87 1.48 12.58
C LYS A 616 8.30 2.09 11.30
N ALA A 617 7.02 1.85 11.01
CA ALA A 617 6.38 2.33 9.78
C ALA A 617 6.27 3.86 9.67
N ASP A 618 6.34 4.60 10.79
CA ASP A 618 6.30 6.06 10.77
C ASP A 618 7.51 6.66 10.02
N GLY A 619 8.62 5.90 9.93
CA GLY A 619 9.82 6.24 9.16
C GLY A 619 9.81 5.78 7.71
N THR A 620 8.84 4.96 7.29
CA THR A 620 8.77 4.42 5.93
C THR A 620 8.41 5.50 4.92
N ARG A 621 9.23 5.60 3.87
CA ARG A 621 9.05 6.41 2.66
C ARG A 621 9.49 5.56 1.47
N HIS A 622 9.09 5.98 0.28
CA HIS A 622 9.47 5.37 -0.99
C HIS A 622 9.93 6.48 -1.93
N CYS A 623 10.91 6.18 -2.78
CA CYS A 623 11.38 7.07 -3.84
C CYS A 623 12.41 6.36 -4.74
N ASN A 624 12.51 6.73 -6.03
CA ASN A 624 13.60 6.25 -6.90
C ASN A 624 14.92 6.94 -6.52
N MET A 625 15.72 6.32 -5.64
CA MET A 625 16.98 6.90 -5.17
C MET A 625 18.19 6.50 -6.03
N ARG A 626 18.10 5.38 -6.77
CA ARG A 626 19.25 4.73 -7.42
C ARG A 626 19.24 4.72 -8.94
N SER A 627 18.27 5.33 -9.59
CA SER A 627 18.07 5.28 -11.05
C SER A 627 17.82 3.83 -11.48
N ASN A 628 16.75 3.26 -10.92
CA ASN A 628 16.19 1.98 -11.36
C ASN A 628 15.62 2.18 -12.78
N LEU A 629 15.97 1.32 -13.74
CA LEU A 629 15.74 1.57 -15.18
C LEU A 629 14.26 1.55 -15.60
N ASN A 630 13.40 0.99 -14.76
CA ASN A 630 11.95 0.99 -14.87
C ASN A 630 11.28 2.11 -14.03
N GLY A 631 12.04 2.93 -13.30
CA GLY A 631 11.49 3.96 -12.41
C GLY A 631 11.08 3.49 -11.02
N ALA A 632 10.99 2.17 -10.77
CA ALA A 632 10.55 1.59 -9.50
C ALA A 632 11.26 2.17 -8.28
N GLU A 633 10.49 2.42 -7.22
CA GLU A 633 10.97 3.10 -6.02
C GLU A 633 11.75 2.18 -5.07
N ASP A 634 12.79 2.75 -4.46
CA ASP A 634 13.50 2.17 -3.32
C ASP A 634 12.76 2.49 -2.01
N LEU A 635 12.84 1.58 -1.03
CA LEU A 635 12.35 1.83 0.32
C LEU A 635 13.40 2.67 1.08
N VAL A 636 13.02 3.86 1.52
CA VAL A 636 13.85 4.72 2.36
C VAL A 636 13.24 4.81 3.75
N TRP A 637 14.01 4.40 4.76
CA TRP A 637 13.59 4.46 6.15
C TRP A 637 14.27 5.61 6.88
N VAL A 638 13.47 6.56 7.39
CA VAL A 638 13.89 7.80 8.04
C VAL A 638 13.77 7.70 9.56
N HIS A 639 14.89 7.87 10.27
CA HIS A 639 14.95 7.87 11.74
C HIS A 639 14.23 9.10 12.35
N SER A 640 13.89 9.08 13.64
CA SER A 640 13.19 10.20 14.29
C SER A 640 13.99 11.51 14.25
N THR A 641 15.32 11.38 14.35
CA THR A 641 16.32 12.45 14.29
C THR A 641 16.83 12.77 12.88
N GLY A 642 16.28 12.10 11.85
CA GLY A 642 16.42 12.46 10.45
C GLY A 642 17.30 11.57 9.57
N TYR A 643 18.24 10.79 10.13
CA TYR A 643 19.13 9.95 9.29
C TYR A 643 18.34 8.91 8.48
N MET A 644 18.84 8.56 7.29
CA MET A 644 18.12 7.73 6.32
C MET A 644 18.88 6.45 5.97
N ARG A 645 18.17 5.32 5.98
CA ARG A 645 18.65 4.01 5.50
C ARG A 645 17.86 3.59 4.26
N ILE A 646 18.55 3.30 3.16
CA ILE A 646 17.93 2.70 1.98
C ILE A 646 17.83 1.18 2.15
N TYR A 647 16.79 0.60 1.56
CA TYR A 647 16.64 -0.83 1.26
C TYR A 647 16.44 -0.90 -0.26
N GLU A 648 17.39 -1.53 -0.95
CA GLU A 648 17.44 -1.49 -2.42
C GLU A 648 16.27 -2.25 -3.05
N SER A 649 15.48 -1.61 -3.91
CA SER A 649 14.50 -2.32 -4.76
C SER A 649 15.20 -3.18 -5.81
N LYS A 650 14.56 -4.29 -6.19
CA LYS A 650 15.00 -5.11 -7.34
C LYS A 650 14.23 -4.80 -8.62
N GLY A 651 13.09 -4.10 -8.51
CA GLY A 651 12.20 -3.74 -9.62
C GLY A 651 11.44 -4.93 -10.26
N GLY A 652 10.27 -4.65 -10.81
CA GLY A 652 9.54 -5.58 -11.68
C GLY A 652 8.91 -6.80 -10.98
N SER A 653 8.77 -7.91 -11.72
CA SER A 653 7.85 -9.00 -11.38
C SER A 653 8.21 -9.79 -10.11
N PHE A 654 7.33 -9.66 -9.11
CA PHE A 654 7.49 -10.11 -7.73
C PHE A 654 7.28 -11.63 -7.53
N SER A 655 8.26 -12.45 -7.88
CA SER A 655 8.16 -13.93 -7.83
C SER A 655 8.28 -14.57 -6.43
N THR A 656 9.20 -14.13 -5.55
CA THR A 656 9.33 -14.62 -4.16
C THR A 656 9.81 -13.54 -3.18
N ALA A 657 9.08 -13.34 -2.08
CA ALA A 657 9.37 -12.35 -1.05
C ALA A 657 10.48 -12.76 -0.06
N PRO A 658 11.16 -11.82 0.62
CA PRO A 658 11.09 -10.36 0.46
C PRO A 658 12.03 -9.84 -0.65
N PHE A 659 11.64 -8.72 -1.25
CA PHE A 659 12.18 -8.29 -2.54
C PHE A 659 13.37 -7.33 -2.46
N TRP A 660 13.76 -6.90 -1.28
CA TRP A 660 14.84 -5.92 -1.09
C TRP A 660 16.24 -6.55 -1.25
N GLY A 661 17.19 -5.74 -1.68
CA GLY A 661 18.61 -6.04 -1.69
C GLY A 661 19.29 -5.70 -0.36
N PRO A 662 20.61 -5.44 -0.37
CA PRO A 662 21.33 -4.79 0.71
C PRO A 662 20.63 -3.54 1.26
N ASN A 663 20.96 -3.17 2.51
CA ASN A 663 20.47 -1.97 3.15
C ASN A 663 21.55 -1.28 4.00
N TYR A 664 21.65 0.04 3.88
CA TYR A 664 22.73 0.84 4.46
C TYR A 664 22.31 2.31 4.61
N ILE A 665 23.03 3.06 5.45
CA ILE A 665 22.77 4.49 5.66
C ILE A 665 23.26 5.26 4.42
N ILE A 666 22.40 6.15 3.90
CA ILE A 666 22.69 6.99 2.71
C ILE A 666 22.90 8.47 3.06
N TRP A 667 22.36 8.91 4.20
CA TRP A 667 22.44 10.30 4.65
C TRP A 667 22.28 10.34 6.17
N ASP A 668 23.21 11.01 6.86
CA ASP A 668 23.17 11.20 8.31
C ASP A 668 23.86 12.53 8.67
N LEU A 669 23.11 13.44 9.28
CA LEU A 669 23.59 14.71 9.81
C LEU A 669 23.46 14.80 11.34
N THR A 670 23.07 13.72 12.03
CA THR A 670 22.70 13.74 13.46
C THR A 670 23.84 14.17 14.40
N ALA A 671 25.09 14.08 13.96
CA ALA A 671 26.26 14.59 14.67
C ALA A 671 26.40 16.13 14.66
N THR A 672 25.69 16.84 13.76
CA THR A 672 25.71 18.32 13.65
C THR A 672 24.32 18.95 13.77
N ARG A 673 23.28 18.26 13.30
CA ARG A 673 21.89 18.74 13.25
C ARG A 673 20.92 17.55 13.23
N GLN A 674 20.12 17.39 14.28
CA GLN A 674 18.96 16.48 14.26
C GLN A 674 17.76 17.20 13.62
N MET A 675 16.95 16.48 12.85
CA MET A 675 15.76 16.99 12.17
C MET A 675 14.62 15.97 12.28
N ASP A 676 13.41 16.43 12.58
CA ASP A 676 12.23 15.57 12.71
C ASP A 676 11.82 15.03 11.33
N ARG A 677 11.56 13.71 11.25
CA ARG A 677 11.12 13.01 10.02
C ARG A 677 9.80 13.51 9.41
N ARG A 678 9.07 14.39 10.10
CA ARG A 678 7.88 15.11 9.58
C ARG A 678 8.23 16.32 8.73
N ASP A 679 9.45 16.85 8.86
CA ASP A 679 9.97 17.99 8.12
C ASP A 679 10.92 17.59 6.97
N LEU A 680 11.12 16.29 6.79
CA LEU A 680 11.96 15.69 5.75
C LEU A 680 11.08 14.99 4.70
N HIS A 681 11.30 15.36 3.45
CA HIS A 681 10.58 14.88 2.28
C HIS A 681 11.58 14.28 1.27
N LEU A 682 11.08 13.36 0.46
CA LEU A 682 11.79 12.81 -0.70
C LEU A 682 10.97 13.12 -1.94
N ALA A 683 11.59 13.76 -2.92
CA ALA A 683 11.04 14.03 -4.25
C ALA A 683 12.18 14.51 -5.18
N ASP A 684 12.03 14.38 -6.49
CA ASP A 684 13.01 14.95 -7.45
C ASP A 684 12.89 16.47 -7.45
N TRP A 685 13.94 17.20 -7.05
CA TRP A 685 13.90 18.66 -6.97
C TRP A 685 14.52 19.33 -8.21
N ASP A 686 15.46 18.70 -8.95
CA ASP A 686 16.11 19.31 -10.12
C ASP A 686 15.96 18.61 -11.48
N GLY A 687 15.13 17.56 -11.55
CA GLY A 687 14.59 16.95 -12.76
C GLY A 687 15.53 15.91 -13.39
N ASP A 688 16.37 15.24 -12.60
CA ASP A 688 17.35 14.25 -13.08
C ASP A 688 16.84 12.79 -13.06
N GLY A 689 15.61 12.59 -12.59
CA GLY A 689 14.91 11.30 -12.47
C GLY A 689 15.15 10.60 -11.14
N LEU A 690 15.73 11.29 -10.15
CA LEU A 690 16.06 10.77 -8.83
C LEU A 690 15.48 11.63 -7.73
N CYS A 691 15.07 11.00 -6.64
CA CYS A 691 14.64 11.76 -5.48
C CYS A 691 15.82 12.35 -4.69
N ASP A 692 15.64 13.61 -4.32
CA ASP A 692 16.46 14.41 -3.43
C ASP A 692 15.93 14.38 -1.99
N ILE A 693 16.74 14.83 -1.05
CA ILE A 693 16.30 15.06 0.33
C ILE A 693 15.97 16.54 0.50
N ILE A 694 14.71 16.83 0.83
CA ILE A 694 14.21 18.19 1.03
C ILE A 694 13.85 18.35 2.51
N TRP A 695 14.39 19.37 3.18
CA TRP A 695 14.00 19.77 4.54
C TRP A 695 13.27 21.12 4.52
N VAL A 696 12.13 21.19 5.19
CA VAL A 696 11.35 22.42 5.36
C VAL A 696 11.45 22.90 6.80
N GLN A 697 11.63 24.21 7.02
CA GLN A 697 11.68 24.74 8.38
C GLN A 697 10.32 24.64 9.10
N PRO A 698 10.26 24.05 10.32
CA PRO A 698 9.05 24.05 11.14
C PRO A 698 8.50 25.46 11.35
N GLY A 699 7.40 25.79 10.67
CA GLY A 699 6.76 27.11 10.72
C GLY A 699 7.58 28.25 10.12
N GLY A 700 8.59 27.97 9.28
CA GLY A 700 9.43 28.97 8.61
C GLY A 700 9.44 28.82 7.08
N PRO A 701 9.97 29.82 6.34
CA PRO A 701 9.99 29.81 4.86
C PRO A 701 11.22 29.11 4.27
N VAL A 702 12.22 28.76 5.10
CA VAL A 702 13.48 28.16 4.64
C VAL A 702 13.25 26.73 4.19
N VAL A 703 13.76 26.42 3.00
CA VAL A 703 13.81 25.06 2.43
C VAL A 703 15.26 24.74 2.10
N ASP A 704 15.83 23.73 2.76
CA ASP A 704 17.17 23.20 2.48
C ASP A 704 17.04 21.94 1.62
N VAL A 705 17.91 21.75 0.62
CA VAL A 705 17.87 20.56 -0.25
C VAL A 705 19.26 19.94 -0.37
N TRP A 706 19.33 18.61 -0.34
CA TRP A 706 20.52 17.83 -0.67
C TRP A 706 20.24 17.05 -1.95
N ILE A 707 20.83 17.52 -3.06
CA ILE A 707 20.60 16.89 -4.36
C ILE A 707 21.41 15.60 -4.46
N ASN A 708 20.74 14.53 -4.84
CA ASN A 708 21.24 13.19 -5.04
C ASN A 708 22.12 13.14 -6.28
N LYS A 709 23.37 12.66 -6.17
CA LYS A 709 24.29 12.51 -7.32
C LYS A 709 24.54 11.05 -7.71
N PHE A 710 23.74 10.12 -7.20
CA PHE A 710 23.89 8.68 -7.48
C PHE A 710 23.77 8.35 -8.97
N GLY A 711 22.95 9.06 -9.74
CA GLY A 711 22.86 8.85 -11.20
C GLY A 711 24.20 9.07 -11.92
N GLN A 712 25.02 10.00 -11.40
CA GLN A 712 26.28 10.45 -12.02
C GLN A 712 27.48 9.57 -11.65
N ASN A 713 27.48 8.97 -10.45
CA ASN A 713 28.66 8.27 -9.90
C ASN A 713 28.35 6.97 -9.13
N ARG A 714 27.08 6.57 -9.05
CA ARG A 714 26.55 5.40 -8.33
C ARG A 714 26.98 5.31 -6.86
N ASN A 715 27.05 6.47 -6.17
CA ASN A 715 27.53 6.57 -4.80
C ASN A 715 26.76 7.62 -3.95
N PHE A 716 26.18 7.19 -2.82
CA PHE A 716 25.48 8.08 -1.87
C PHE A 716 26.40 8.89 -0.94
N ASN A 717 27.72 8.77 -1.05
CA ASN A 717 28.66 9.61 -0.29
C ASN A 717 28.82 11.03 -0.86
N THR A 718 28.05 11.39 -1.89
CA THR A 718 28.10 12.71 -2.55
C THR A 718 26.70 13.30 -2.68
N TRP A 719 26.44 14.37 -1.93
CA TRP A 719 25.22 15.17 -1.98
C TRP A 719 25.59 16.63 -2.29
N GLU A 720 24.86 17.28 -3.19
CA GLU A 720 25.02 18.73 -3.44
C GLU A 720 24.06 19.49 -2.52
N TYR A 721 24.58 20.07 -1.44
CA TYR A 721 23.78 20.86 -0.49
C TYR A 721 23.47 22.25 -1.05
N ARG A 722 22.18 22.57 -1.16
CA ARG A 722 21.63 23.88 -1.50
C ARG A 722 20.86 24.42 -0.29
N HIS A 723 21.44 25.39 0.40
CA HIS A 723 20.80 26.07 1.53
C HIS A 723 19.75 27.06 1.05
N ASP A 724 18.60 27.10 1.73
CA ASP A 724 17.55 28.10 1.54
C ASP A 724 17.23 28.36 0.05
N VAL A 725 16.68 27.36 -0.64
CA VAL A 725 16.16 27.44 -2.01
C VAL A 725 14.65 27.73 -2.07
N GLY A 726 14.03 27.95 -0.90
CA GLY A 726 12.61 28.22 -0.76
C GLY A 726 12.16 29.63 -1.19
N PRO A 727 10.84 29.89 -1.21
CA PRO A 727 10.25 31.17 -1.63
C PRO A 727 10.68 32.36 -0.75
N LYS A 728 11.18 33.43 -1.40
CA LYS A 728 11.79 34.58 -0.70
C LYS A 728 10.84 35.66 -0.20
N ASN A 729 9.58 35.65 -0.63
CA ASN A 729 8.69 36.81 -0.54
C ASN A 729 7.57 36.69 0.51
N GLY A 730 7.78 35.90 1.58
CA GLY A 730 6.92 35.96 2.78
C GLY A 730 5.47 35.48 2.61
N VAL A 731 5.21 34.61 1.64
CA VAL A 731 3.99 33.79 1.60
C VAL A 731 4.34 32.46 2.27
N TYR A 732 3.55 32.04 3.25
CA TYR A 732 3.86 30.91 4.13
C TYR A 732 2.90 29.75 3.89
N CYS A 733 3.41 28.52 3.91
CA CYS A 733 2.55 27.35 4.10
C CYS A 733 2.13 27.23 5.59
N PRO A 734 0.96 26.63 5.88
CA PRO A 734 0.52 26.38 7.25
C PRO A 734 1.49 25.49 8.05
N LYS A 735 1.54 25.69 9.37
CA LYS A 735 2.25 24.76 10.27
C LYS A 735 1.65 23.34 10.16
N ARG A 736 2.50 22.32 10.28
CA ARG A 736 2.08 20.92 10.51
C ARG A 736 1.57 20.73 11.95
N GLY A 737 0.68 19.76 12.18
CA GLY A 737 0.15 19.42 13.50
C GLY A 737 0.92 18.29 14.21
N LYS A 738 0.25 17.61 15.14
CA LYS A 738 0.83 16.52 15.95
C LYS A 738 0.96 15.23 15.13
N GLY A 739 -0.10 14.81 14.43
CA GLY A 739 -0.15 13.55 13.68
C GLY A 739 0.95 13.41 12.60
N ILE A 740 1.52 12.21 12.47
CA ILE A 740 2.66 11.88 11.58
C ILE A 740 2.42 12.23 10.09
N PHE A 741 1.17 12.38 9.66
CA PHE A 741 0.77 12.76 8.29
C PHE A 741 0.10 14.13 8.17
N ASP A 742 -0.11 14.87 9.26
CA ASP A 742 -0.75 16.21 9.25
C ASP A 742 0.25 17.30 8.79
N LEU A 743 0.72 17.15 7.56
CA LEU A 743 1.76 17.99 6.97
C LEU A 743 1.13 19.18 6.25
N GLY A 744 1.53 20.39 6.65
CA GLY A 744 1.16 21.62 5.96
C GLY A 744 1.96 21.90 4.67
N VAL A 745 2.97 21.08 4.38
CA VAL A 745 3.74 21.10 3.13
C VAL A 745 3.83 19.68 2.56
N ARG A 746 3.70 19.55 1.25
CA ARG A 746 4.01 18.33 0.47
C ARG A 746 4.76 18.70 -0.80
N PHE A 747 5.37 17.70 -1.43
CA PHE A 747 6.07 17.82 -2.72
C PHE A 747 5.54 16.74 -3.67
N ALA A 748 5.23 17.13 -4.90
CA ALA A 748 4.82 16.25 -6.00
C ALA A 748 4.83 17.05 -7.32
N ASP A 749 5.04 16.40 -8.47
CA ASP A 749 4.89 17.03 -9.79
C ASP A 749 3.39 17.22 -10.11
N LEU A 750 2.92 18.46 -10.23
CA LEU A 750 1.53 18.78 -10.57
C LEU A 750 1.32 19.14 -12.04
N ASP A 751 2.31 19.70 -12.74
CA ASP A 751 2.15 20.13 -14.13
C ASP A 751 2.66 19.13 -15.18
N GLY A 752 3.46 18.15 -14.76
CA GLY A 752 3.99 17.05 -15.57
C GLY A 752 5.36 17.35 -16.18
N ASN A 753 6.20 18.13 -15.49
CA ASN A 753 7.53 18.54 -15.98
C ASN A 753 8.70 17.68 -15.48
N GLY A 754 8.48 16.76 -14.53
CA GLY A 754 9.46 15.88 -13.91
C GLY A 754 10.06 16.40 -12.60
N MET A 755 9.87 17.67 -12.25
CA MET A 755 10.33 18.26 -10.98
C MET A 755 9.17 18.36 -9.98
N ALA A 756 9.47 18.22 -8.70
CA ALA A 756 8.47 18.33 -7.64
C ALA A 756 8.13 19.80 -7.30
N ASP A 757 6.83 20.10 -7.33
CA ASP A 757 6.25 21.37 -6.93
C ASP A 757 6.07 21.44 -5.41
N MET A 758 6.15 22.64 -4.82
CA MET A 758 5.94 22.83 -3.39
C MET A 758 4.48 23.17 -3.09
N ILE A 759 3.79 22.29 -2.36
CA ILE A 759 2.35 22.36 -2.10
C ILE A 759 2.10 22.73 -0.64
N CYS A 760 1.54 23.91 -0.37
CA CYS A 760 0.95 24.24 0.92
C CYS A 760 -0.42 23.59 1.08
N LEU A 761 -0.69 22.97 2.25
CA LEU A 761 -1.99 22.40 2.58
C LEU A 761 -2.59 23.03 3.85
N GLU A 762 -3.75 23.68 3.68
CA GLU A 762 -4.62 24.09 4.77
C GLU A 762 -5.26 22.89 5.47
N LYS A 763 -5.70 23.04 6.73
CA LYS A 763 -6.34 21.95 7.52
C LYS A 763 -7.46 21.24 6.72
N ASN A 764 -8.22 21.98 5.90
CA ASN A 764 -9.34 21.52 5.08
C ASN A 764 -8.99 21.00 3.67
N GLY A 765 -7.70 20.90 3.33
CA GLY A 765 -7.25 20.41 2.03
C GLY A 765 -7.37 21.40 0.88
N HIS A 766 -7.55 22.71 1.15
CA HIS A 766 -7.20 23.73 0.15
C HIS A 766 -5.70 23.66 -0.12
N ALA A 767 -5.32 23.66 -1.40
CA ALA A 767 -3.93 23.57 -1.83
C ALA A 767 -3.54 24.79 -2.67
N SER A 768 -2.50 25.48 -2.22
CA SER A 768 -1.77 26.55 -2.91
C SER A 768 -0.29 26.19 -2.96
N GLY A 769 0.56 26.99 -3.60
CA GLY A 769 2.00 26.72 -3.55
C GLY A 769 2.78 27.27 -4.74
N TRP A 770 3.88 26.60 -5.11
CA TRP A 770 4.77 27.04 -6.17
C TRP A 770 5.10 25.93 -7.15
N LEU A 771 4.96 26.21 -8.44
CA LEU A 771 5.48 25.35 -9.49
C LEU A 771 7.01 25.49 -9.59
N ASN A 772 7.72 24.37 -9.58
CA ASN A 772 9.16 24.28 -9.72
C ASN A 772 9.50 24.05 -11.20
N THR A 773 10.00 25.09 -11.86
CA THR A 773 10.19 25.09 -13.33
C THR A 773 11.67 25.13 -13.75
N ASN A 774 12.60 25.06 -12.80
CA ASN A 774 14.05 25.21 -13.05
C ASN A 774 14.94 24.74 -11.87
N GLY A 775 14.64 23.59 -11.26
CA GLY A 775 15.44 23.01 -10.18
C GLY A 775 15.58 23.89 -8.93
N GLY A 776 14.49 24.54 -8.52
CA GLY A 776 14.44 25.52 -7.43
C GLY A 776 14.93 26.93 -7.79
N LYS A 777 15.50 27.16 -8.99
CA LYS A 777 15.91 28.50 -9.44
C LYS A 777 14.73 29.38 -9.85
N THR A 778 13.55 28.79 -10.05
CA THR A 778 12.34 29.48 -10.50
C THR A 778 11.12 28.79 -9.90
N LEU A 779 10.59 29.39 -8.82
CA LEU A 779 9.39 28.95 -8.10
C LEU A 779 8.24 29.93 -8.40
N THR A 780 7.25 29.50 -9.20
CA THR A 780 6.13 30.34 -9.64
C THR A 780 4.93 30.15 -8.70
N TRP A 781 4.48 31.21 -8.01
CA TRP A 781 3.35 31.12 -7.06
C TRP A 781 1.99 30.91 -7.74
N HIS A 782 1.23 29.95 -7.23
CA HIS A 782 -0.16 29.67 -7.57
C HIS A 782 -1.04 29.74 -6.31
N GLN A 783 -1.98 30.70 -6.30
CA GLN A 783 -2.88 30.92 -5.16
C GLN A 783 -3.82 29.74 -4.89
N GLN A 784 -4.14 28.92 -5.90
CA GLN A 784 -4.96 27.72 -5.72
C GLN A 784 -4.68 26.68 -6.82
N PHE A 785 -3.89 25.67 -6.46
CA PHE A 785 -3.84 24.40 -7.21
C PHE A 785 -5.20 23.68 -7.08
N LYS A 786 -5.71 23.51 -5.86
CA LYS A 786 -6.94 22.76 -5.56
C LYS A 786 -7.83 23.49 -4.53
N PHE A 787 -9.12 23.67 -4.82
CA PHE A 787 -10.11 24.08 -3.82
C PHE A 787 -10.36 22.97 -2.78
N SER A 788 -10.64 23.36 -1.53
CA SER A 788 -10.96 22.41 -0.45
C SER A 788 -12.17 21.52 -0.80
N GLU A 789 -12.03 20.22 -0.57
CA GLU A 789 -13.10 19.21 -0.65
C GLU A 789 -13.77 18.94 0.71
N GLY A 790 -13.53 19.81 1.71
CA GLY A 790 -13.92 19.55 3.11
C GLY A 790 -13.21 18.32 3.69
N LYS A 791 -11.92 18.13 3.34
CA LYS A 791 -11.14 16.93 3.66
C LYS A 791 -9.91 17.26 4.47
N ASP A 792 -9.78 16.57 5.60
CA ASP A 792 -8.61 16.60 6.49
C ASP A 792 -7.30 16.30 5.73
N ARG A 793 -6.35 17.25 5.74
CA ARG A 793 -5.06 17.13 5.03
C ARG A 793 -4.17 16.00 5.54
N ALA A 794 -4.39 15.49 6.76
CA ALA A 794 -3.70 14.32 7.28
C ALA A 794 -4.02 13.05 6.46
N ASN A 795 -5.20 13.01 5.86
CA ASN A 795 -5.71 11.94 5.02
C ASN A 795 -5.44 12.17 3.51
N LEU A 796 -4.81 13.29 3.11
CA LEU A 796 -4.47 13.57 1.71
C LEU A 796 -3.08 13.08 1.31
N ARG A 797 -2.96 12.55 0.08
CA ARG A 797 -1.69 12.23 -0.59
C ARG A 797 -1.72 12.73 -2.04
N PHE A 798 -0.53 12.83 -2.63
CA PHE A 798 -0.32 13.07 -4.05
C PHE A 798 0.50 11.91 -4.62
N ALA A 799 0.06 11.34 -5.74
CA ALA A 799 0.75 10.29 -6.51
C ALA A 799 0.03 10.15 -7.86
N ASP A 800 0.72 9.78 -8.94
CA ASP A 800 0.04 9.51 -10.22
C ASP A 800 -0.72 8.18 -10.12
N VAL A 801 -2.05 8.20 -10.20
CA VAL A 801 -2.89 6.98 -10.11
C VAL A 801 -3.22 6.42 -11.49
N ASN A 802 -3.12 7.25 -12.53
CA ASN A 802 -3.59 6.92 -13.86
C ASN A 802 -2.46 6.64 -14.86
N GLY A 803 -1.27 7.22 -14.67
CA GLY A 803 -0.09 7.09 -15.51
C GLY A 803 0.02 8.16 -16.60
N ASP A 804 -0.45 9.39 -16.34
CA ASP A 804 -0.37 10.52 -17.29
C ASP A 804 0.76 11.53 -17.00
N GLY A 805 1.63 11.20 -16.04
CA GLY A 805 2.83 11.95 -15.68
C GLY A 805 2.60 13.05 -14.66
N ARG A 806 1.41 13.14 -14.06
CA ARG A 806 1.07 14.13 -13.02
C ARG A 806 0.58 13.45 -11.76
N ALA A 807 0.92 14.03 -10.61
CA ALA A 807 0.37 13.56 -9.35
C ALA A 807 -1.12 13.93 -9.24
N ASP A 808 -1.95 12.89 -9.08
CA ASP A 808 -3.36 12.99 -8.75
C ASP A 808 -3.54 13.32 -7.26
N LEU A 809 -4.75 13.74 -6.86
CA LEU A 809 -5.10 13.94 -5.45
C LEU A 809 -5.82 12.71 -4.91
N LEU A 810 -5.34 12.19 -3.78
CA LEU A 810 -5.90 11.02 -3.10
C LEU A 810 -6.38 11.42 -1.69
N TRP A 811 -7.64 11.14 -1.35
CA TRP A 811 -8.13 11.17 0.04
C TRP A 811 -8.41 9.76 0.54
N ILE A 812 -7.67 9.35 1.58
CA ILE A 812 -7.72 8.02 2.17
C ILE A 812 -8.70 8.01 3.34
N ASP A 813 -9.68 7.11 3.36
CA ASP A 813 -10.58 6.93 4.51
C ASP A 813 -9.80 6.49 5.78
N LYS A 814 -10.02 7.19 6.91
CA LYS A 814 -9.26 6.96 8.16
C LYS A 814 -9.49 5.55 8.74
N PHE A 815 -10.68 4.98 8.57
CA PHE A 815 -11.11 3.71 9.18
C PHE A 815 -10.83 2.48 8.30
N ASN A 816 -11.21 2.53 7.02
CA ASN A 816 -11.13 1.37 6.10
C ASN A 816 -10.03 1.47 5.03
N GLY A 817 -9.43 2.65 4.84
CA GLY A 817 -8.40 2.88 3.84
C GLY A 817 -8.87 2.92 2.38
N ASP A 818 -10.19 2.90 2.10
CA ASP A 818 -10.69 3.16 0.76
C ASP A 818 -10.30 4.59 0.34
N THR A 819 -9.77 4.73 -0.88
CA THR A 819 -9.20 6.01 -1.31
C THR A 819 -9.98 6.60 -2.48
N THR A 820 -10.50 7.80 -2.24
CA THR A 820 -11.15 8.66 -3.23
C THR A 820 -10.09 9.42 -4.02
N VAL A 821 -10.21 9.46 -5.36
CA VAL A 821 -9.22 10.07 -6.25
C VAL A 821 -9.85 11.17 -7.11
N TRP A 822 -9.08 12.24 -7.36
CA TRP A 822 -9.36 13.27 -8.36
C TRP A 822 -8.17 13.32 -9.32
N TYR A 823 -8.41 13.06 -10.60
CA TYR A 823 -7.33 13.07 -11.60
C TYR A 823 -6.90 14.49 -11.97
N ASN A 824 -5.60 14.70 -12.05
CA ASN A 824 -4.97 15.97 -12.36
C ASN A 824 -4.84 16.13 -13.88
N ARG A 825 -5.67 16.99 -14.48
CA ARG A 825 -5.65 17.28 -15.93
C ARG A 825 -4.74 18.45 -16.30
N GLY A 826 -3.77 18.77 -15.43
CA GLY A 826 -2.76 19.80 -15.66
C GLY A 826 -3.27 21.24 -15.46
N PRO A 827 -2.44 22.25 -15.78
CA PRO A 827 -2.65 23.68 -15.49
C PRO A 827 -3.69 24.35 -16.42
N ILE A 828 -4.86 23.71 -16.57
CA ILE A 828 -6.04 24.21 -17.26
C ILE A 828 -6.97 24.80 -16.19
N PRO A 829 -7.18 26.14 -16.12
CA PRO A 829 -7.98 26.73 -15.04
C PRO A 829 -9.47 26.33 -15.11
N ALA A 830 -9.98 25.77 -14.02
CA ALA A 830 -11.37 25.33 -13.89
C ALA A 830 -11.87 25.43 -12.44
N SER A 831 -13.16 25.72 -12.26
CA SER A 831 -13.84 25.75 -10.94
C SER A 831 -13.12 26.56 -9.85
N GLY A 832 -12.44 27.66 -10.25
CA GLY A 832 -11.67 28.54 -9.36
C GLY A 832 -10.23 28.09 -9.09
N SER A 833 -9.83 26.87 -9.45
CA SER A 833 -8.45 26.39 -9.43
C SER A 833 -7.70 26.76 -10.71
N SER A 834 -6.37 26.89 -10.65
CA SER A 834 -5.53 27.00 -11.85
C SER A 834 -5.26 25.67 -12.55
N PHE A 835 -5.68 24.55 -11.94
CA PHE A 835 -5.60 23.18 -12.47
C PHE A 835 -7.00 22.58 -12.60
N THR A 836 -7.19 21.70 -13.57
CA THR A 836 -8.45 20.96 -13.75
C THR A 836 -8.37 19.62 -13.02
N TRP A 837 -9.35 19.37 -12.16
CA TRP A 837 -9.43 18.16 -11.34
C TRP A 837 -10.70 17.36 -11.67
N ASP A 838 -10.51 16.10 -12.06
CA ASP A 838 -11.54 15.20 -12.60
C ASP A 838 -11.93 14.14 -11.52
N PRO A 839 -13.03 14.33 -10.77
CA PRO A 839 -13.37 13.50 -9.61
C PRO A 839 -13.80 12.09 -10.02
N LYS A 840 -13.08 11.07 -9.54
CA LYS A 840 -13.33 9.65 -9.88
C LYS A 840 -14.05 8.85 -8.80
N GLY A 841 -14.19 9.39 -7.59
CA GLY A 841 -14.71 8.61 -6.46
C GLY A 841 -13.66 7.62 -5.95
N LYS A 842 -14.12 6.54 -5.29
CA LYS A 842 -13.23 5.50 -4.72
C LYS A 842 -12.59 4.65 -5.83
N LEU A 843 -11.27 4.65 -5.92
CA LEU A 843 -10.52 3.84 -6.92
C LEU A 843 -9.60 2.76 -6.31
N PHE A 844 -9.28 2.86 -5.02
CA PHE A 844 -8.60 1.79 -4.28
C PHE A 844 -9.50 1.26 -3.18
N GLN A 845 -9.58 -0.07 -3.08
CA GLN A 845 -10.26 -0.78 -2.01
C GLN A 845 -9.27 -0.97 -0.85
N GLY A 846 -9.49 -0.29 0.27
CA GLY A 846 -8.50 -0.26 1.36
C GLY A 846 -8.27 -1.61 2.03
N ALA A 847 -7.05 -1.86 2.50
CA ALA A 847 -6.70 -3.09 3.21
C ALA A 847 -6.51 -2.92 4.73
N MET A 848 -6.19 -1.70 5.18
CA MET A 848 -5.91 -1.32 6.56
C MET A 848 -6.51 0.07 6.85
N GLN A 849 -6.44 0.56 8.09
CA GLN A 849 -6.74 1.96 8.41
C GLN A 849 -5.92 2.90 7.52
N GLY A 850 -6.48 4.05 7.11
CA GLY A 850 -5.83 4.94 6.16
C GLY A 850 -4.47 5.51 6.59
N SER A 851 -4.17 5.51 7.89
CA SER A 851 -2.83 5.86 8.40
C SER A 851 -1.75 4.82 8.08
N CYS A 852 -2.15 3.61 7.68
CA CYS A 852 -1.26 2.51 7.32
C CYS A 852 -1.18 2.30 5.80
N THR A 853 -1.83 3.15 4.99
CA THR A 853 -1.83 3.06 3.52
C THR A 853 -0.87 4.07 2.89
N MET A 854 -0.06 3.61 1.94
CA MET A 854 0.90 4.37 1.15
C MET A 854 0.70 4.09 -0.34
N TYR A 855 1.24 4.96 -1.20
CA TYR A 855 1.02 4.96 -2.65
C TYR A 855 2.32 5.04 -3.49
N PRO A 856 3.29 4.14 -3.27
CA PRO A 856 4.52 4.06 -4.06
C PRO A 856 4.31 3.46 -5.46
N ASP A 857 5.27 3.65 -6.38
CA ASP A 857 5.41 2.82 -7.59
C ASP A 857 6.49 1.77 -7.35
N LEU A 858 6.11 0.51 -7.11
CA LEU A 858 7.05 -0.54 -6.72
C LEU A 858 7.49 -1.45 -7.87
N ASP A 859 6.69 -1.60 -8.94
CA ASP A 859 7.11 -2.38 -10.12
C ASP A 859 7.73 -1.54 -11.26
N GLY A 860 7.59 -0.21 -11.22
CA GLY A 860 8.09 0.69 -12.26
C GLY A 860 7.11 0.86 -13.43
N ASN A 861 5.80 0.84 -13.16
CA ASN A 861 4.77 1.11 -14.16
C ASN A 861 4.41 2.61 -14.24
N SER A 862 5.03 3.48 -13.45
CA SER A 862 4.73 4.92 -13.36
C SER A 862 3.33 5.24 -12.82
N ARG A 863 2.74 4.34 -12.02
CA ARG A 863 1.42 4.50 -11.38
C ARG A 863 1.48 4.01 -9.95
N ALA A 864 0.67 4.63 -9.09
CA ALA A 864 0.65 4.39 -7.66
C ALA A 864 0.03 3.04 -7.30
N ASP A 865 0.82 2.16 -6.70
CA ASP A 865 0.41 0.90 -6.09
C ASP A 865 -0.10 1.14 -4.67
N MET A 866 -1.23 0.52 -4.29
CA MET A 866 -1.68 0.62 -2.90
C MET A 866 -0.86 -0.32 -2.02
N THR A 867 -0.04 0.25 -1.13
CA THR A 867 0.77 -0.51 -0.17
C THR A 867 0.26 -0.30 1.25
N ALA A 868 -0.14 -1.38 1.93
CA ALA A 868 -0.55 -1.36 3.32
C ALA A 868 0.60 -1.83 4.22
N VAL A 869 0.96 -1.04 5.22
CA VAL A 869 2.17 -1.19 6.06
C VAL A 869 1.76 -1.33 7.53
N ASP A 870 2.05 -2.46 8.16
CA ASP A 870 1.79 -2.63 9.60
C ASP A 870 2.70 -1.72 10.43
N ALA A 871 2.09 -1.02 11.40
CA ALA A 871 2.77 0.05 12.10
C ALA A 871 3.99 -0.42 12.92
N VAL A 872 3.89 -1.58 13.59
CA VAL A 872 4.88 -2.07 14.55
C VAL A 872 5.96 -2.91 13.89
N THR A 873 5.59 -3.83 13.00
CA THR A 873 6.53 -4.72 12.32
C THR A 873 7.23 -4.01 11.15
N ASN A 874 6.53 -3.09 10.48
CA ASN A 874 6.87 -2.55 9.16
C ASN A 874 6.96 -3.66 8.08
N GLU A 875 6.17 -4.72 8.26
CA GLU A 875 5.77 -5.61 7.17
C GLU A 875 4.75 -4.89 6.29
N ALA A 876 4.80 -5.14 4.98
CA ALA A 876 3.91 -4.48 4.03
C ALA A 876 3.43 -5.44 2.94
N THR A 877 2.20 -5.18 2.49
CA THR A 877 1.53 -5.89 1.41
C THR A 877 1.06 -4.89 0.37
N THR A 878 1.31 -5.17 -0.90
CA THR A 878 1.01 -4.29 -2.03
C THR A 878 -0.02 -4.89 -2.97
N TRP A 879 -0.89 -4.03 -3.50
CA TRP A 879 -1.85 -4.26 -4.57
C TRP A 879 -1.48 -3.38 -5.75
N PHE A 880 -0.91 -4.01 -6.78
CA PHE A 880 -0.30 -3.33 -7.92
C PHE A 880 -1.32 -2.72 -8.86
N ASN A 881 -0.95 -1.59 -9.46
CA ASN A 881 -1.80 -0.80 -10.33
C ASN A 881 -1.45 -1.05 -11.81
N ASP A 882 -1.66 -2.27 -12.30
CA ASP A 882 -1.40 -2.61 -13.70
C ASP A 882 -2.44 -2.02 -14.67
N CYS A 883 -2.01 -1.60 -15.87
CA CYS A 883 -2.91 -1.20 -16.96
C CYS A 883 -3.53 -2.37 -17.75
N GLY A 884 -4.10 -3.35 -17.03
CA GLY A 884 -5.08 -4.30 -17.57
C GLY A 884 -4.64 -5.14 -18.78
N GLY A 885 -3.34 -5.43 -18.93
CA GLY A 885 -2.85 -6.36 -19.94
C GLY A 885 -3.08 -7.81 -19.53
N ARG A 886 -3.79 -8.58 -20.37
CA ARG A 886 -4.43 -9.86 -19.98
C ARG A 886 -3.55 -11.10 -20.11
N GLY A 887 -2.24 -10.96 -20.31
CA GLY A 887 -1.32 -12.09 -20.56
C GLY A 887 -0.71 -12.74 -19.31
N GLY A 888 -1.30 -12.55 -18.12
CA GLY A 888 -0.73 -13.03 -16.85
C GLY A 888 -0.86 -14.55 -16.63
N ASP A 889 -0.10 -15.10 -15.68
CA ASP A 889 -0.22 -16.49 -15.24
C ASP A 889 -1.17 -16.65 -14.05
N ASP A 890 -2.05 -17.65 -14.11
CA ASP A 890 -2.72 -18.18 -12.93
C ASP A 890 -1.70 -18.77 -11.95
N HIS A 891 -1.88 -18.56 -10.64
CA HIS A 891 -1.06 -19.25 -9.65
C HIS A 891 -1.28 -20.77 -9.74
N ASN A 892 -0.15 -21.50 -9.75
CA ASN A 892 -0.02 -22.93 -10.07
C ASN A 892 -1.12 -23.82 -9.44
N THR A 893 -2.16 -24.14 -10.22
CA THR A 893 -3.36 -24.87 -9.74
C THR A 893 -3.21 -26.40 -9.76
N HIS A 894 -2.14 -26.93 -10.36
CA HIS A 894 -1.89 -28.37 -10.47
C HIS A 894 -0.82 -28.84 -9.47
N THR A 895 -1.23 -29.00 -8.21
CA THR A 895 -0.52 -29.79 -7.19
C THR A 895 -1.38 -30.97 -6.75
N THR A 896 -1.45 -31.97 -7.62
CA THR A 896 -2.11 -33.28 -7.42
C THR A 896 -1.25 -34.38 -8.02
#